data_AF-J4UKB9-F1
#
_entry.id   AF-J4UKB9-F1
#
_cell.length_a   1.000
_cell.length_b   1.000
_cell.length_c   1.000
_cell.angle_alpha   90.00
_cell.angle_beta   90.00
_cell.angle_gamma   90.00
#
_symmetry.space_group_name_H-M   'P 1'
#
loop_
_entity.id
_entity.type
_entity.pdbx_description
1 polymer ?
#
loop_
_entity_poly.entity_id
_entity_poly.type
_entity_poly.pdbx_seq_one_letter_code
_entity_poly.pdbx_strand_id
1 'polypeptide(L)'
;MSPSTVPTTASSNNLKSAGESWDKVEDMKQNTRVQAESQSASKVTSASQTLGADYLSKLFCDNVIIKIWKTAIDHLAREDPPQSFPETCPQTGPQAGHYLYRDAEFWTCGFFPGSLYCLLERAVRYPHAFLTAAADKSGDEDGAAAAADLRKRLRSELLAVCRRWAAPLHGMSSRRDTHDIGFIVEPALRRDFELTGDARSLDAIVHAAESLASRYSETTKAIRSWDRFVNNGNNYIDMDSEFLVIIDSMCNLDLLYYAGHHASSQHLIDIATTHAHTIRKTHLRPEEPSVPGSSKHPLLYSTCHVANLCPQTGAIRERLTAQGYSATSTWSRGQAWAILGFAQTHAWTRDAEFLRTACGLADYFLLRLQEAPACTEQEVRPGVRAGRLVPLWDFDAPVDEDEEAKPLRDASAGVIAANGMLLIAQAVAAEGNAALFEKYHGAALAIVSDTIALCYAADRVELVGQQQQEEEEEGGAETASVVARRAPPDSEAESFECILRCSTANNNESWTDSFSFLVIITGTVVMLQFTQRPVPLNTCILHSLFPQNQINPTGNKRDSSMSDTTAMKHKSSIEKIPASDAEVMHYDAHPSAEEMAEAIASAKLAPLSRPLLKLYCFCAVAFLCSTMNGYDGSIFGSLPAMKSFRDRFNVGKTGPKLGYISAMYTVGTVVSLPFTGPACDFCGRRAGILLGSLIVVASTVLSALAADTPTFVAGRFFLGFGVSIVRCASSIWCAEISPPAYRGVLTAFYNCTYAVGALMAAGVTRGSVRYAGDAQWRVPVWCQLICPAIVAAFVLFFPESPRWLYAHGREHESRAFLTKYHGDGNPQHVLVRVQIQEYRHVISRNGSDKKWWDYSDLYKNRAARWRMLNALIPSVWGQCSGNAVVSYYLPAMLMTTGMTRSDQILNINLGYTAISAVASYVGASLIEKMGRRPTSIWTSVACSLCFAGITAGTGIFAATKAHSAASAGIAFIFIFGWCYNFGMTPLQALYPVECLSYEQRGKGLAFVFAFVHCLAFVNQFCFPIALQDIGWKTYIVFIVWDLIQATISHLFSVETKGRSLEEMTDIFDAPNPVQASLRKVKQHSSDV
;
A
#
# COMPACT_ATOMS: atom_id res chain seq x y z
N MET A 1 -70.16 40.54 -8.27
CA MET A 1 -69.34 40.82 -9.47
C MET A 1 -68.03 40.06 -9.29
N SER A 2 -67.88 38.99 -10.07
CA SER A 2 -66.64 38.23 -10.36
C SER A 2 -65.57 39.15 -11.01
N PRO A 3 -64.33 38.72 -11.37
CA PRO A 3 -63.87 37.37 -11.80
C PRO A 3 -62.45 37.01 -11.27
N SER A 4 -61.72 35.97 -11.67
CA SER A 4 -61.92 34.54 -11.97
C SER A 4 -60.52 33.93 -12.23
N THR A 5 -60.36 32.63 -11.90
CA THR A 5 -59.47 31.60 -12.49
C THR A 5 -57.94 31.48 -12.17
N VAL A 6 -57.61 30.23 -11.74
CA VAL A 6 -56.36 29.43 -11.70
C VAL A 6 -55.36 29.63 -10.52
N PRO A 7 -55.02 28.55 -9.80
CA PRO A 7 -53.60 28.22 -9.59
C PRO A 7 -53.25 26.73 -9.76
N THR A 8 -52.08 26.48 -10.34
CA THR A 8 -51.45 25.17 -10.58
C THR A 8 -50.39 24.84 -9.53
N THR A 9 -50.57 23.67 -8.89
CA THR A 9 -49.60 22.61 -8.53
C THR A 9 -48.27 22.94 -7.84
N ALA A 10 -48.11 22.45 -6.60
CA ALA A 10 -47.24 21.30 -6.27
C ALA A 10 -47.35 20.99 -4.77
N SER A 11 -47.90 19.83 -4.39
CA SER A 11 -47.91 19.36 -3.01
C SER A 11 -47.40 17.92 -2.91
N SER A 12 -46.52 17.73 -1.94
CA SER A 12 -46.02 16.47 -1.38
C SER A 12 -47.09 15.41 -1.15
N ASN A 13 -46.86 14.19 -1.65
CA ASN A 13 -47.20 12.90 -1.04
C ASN A 13 -46.89 11.78 -2.03
N ASN A 14 -45.98 10.86 -1.67
CA ASN A 14 -46.00 9.43 -2.01
C ASN A 14 -44.68 8.77 -1.57
N LEU A 15 -44.74 7.94 -0.53
CA LEU A 15 -43.86 6.77 -0.28
C LEU A 15 -44.25 6.12 1.05
N LYS A 16 -45.38 5.38 1.06
CA LYS A 16 -45.70 4.35 2.06
C LYS A 16 -46.66 3.32 1.43
N SER A 17 -46.13 2.17 0.99
CA SER A 17 -46.76 0.83 1.07
C SER A 17 -46.05 -0.17 0.15
N ALA A 18 -45.24 -1.07 0.72
CA ALA A 18 -44.91 -2.36 0.12
C ALA A 18 -44.26 -3.23 1.21
N GLY A 19 -45.10 -3.74 2.11
CA GLY A 19 -44.67 -4.61 3.21
C GLY A 19 -45.87 -5.35 3.74
N GLU A 20 -46.32 -6.38 3.03
CA GLU A 20 -47.23 -7.41 3.55
C GLU A 20 -47.30 -8.59 2.54
N SER A 21 -47.39 -9.81 3.08
CA SER A 21 -47.68 -11.10 2.42
C SER A 21 -46.49 -11.97 1.96
N TRP A 22 -45.81 -12.61 2.93
CA TRP A 22 -45.01 -13.84 2.69
C TRP A 22 -45.60 -15.13 3.32
N ASP A 23 -46.68 -15.05 4.10
CA ASP A 23 -47.16 -16.18 4.93
C ASP A 23 -48.33 -17.02 4.34
N LYS A 24 -48.69 -16.86 3.06
CA LYS A 24 -49.91 -17.50 2.50
C LYS A 24 -49.74 -18.50 1.35
N VAL A 25 -48.52 -18.96 1.06
CA VAL A 25 -48.27 -19.84 -0.12
C VAL A 25 -47.82 -21.27 0.24
N GLU A 26 -47.63 -21.61 1.51
CA GLU A 26 -47.00 -22.89 1.90
C GLU A 26 -47.91 -24.14 1.84
N ASP A 27 -49.25 -24.02 1.80
CA ASP A 27 -50.11 -25.18 2.14
C ASP A 27 -50.68 -26.02 0.99
N MET A 28 -50.23 -25.88 -0.27
CA MET A 28 -50.89 -26.57 -1.42
C MET A 28 -49.98 -27.25 -2.46
N LYS A 29 -48.68 -27.48 -2.22
CA LYS A 29 -47.75 -27.92 -3.29
C LYS A 29 -46.77 -29.05 -2.93
N GLN A 30 -47.02 -29.88 -1.90
CA GLN A 30 -46.08 -30.93 -1.50
C GLN A 30 -46.01 -32.13 -2.46
N ASN A 31 -47.10 -32.54 -3.12
CA ASN A 31 -47.16 -33.83 -3.83
C ASN A 31 -46.81 -33.80 -5.34
N THR A 32 -46.83 -32.65 -6.00
CA THR A 32 -46.51 -32.55 -7.46
C THR A 32 -45.05 -32.22 -7.74
N ARG A 33 -44.26 -31.96 -6.69
CA ARG A 33 -42.87 -31.45 -6.73
C ARG A 33 -41.84 -32.53 -7.07
N VAL A 34 -42.13 -33.79 -6.70
CA VAL A 34 -41.18 -34.92 -6.78
C VAL A 34 -41.00 -35.49 -8.21
N GLN A 35 -41.96 -35.27 -9.12
CA GLN A 35 -41.91 -35.86 -10.47
C GLN A 35 -41.21 -35.00 -11.53
N ALA A 36 -41.22 -33.66 -11.41
CA ALA A 36 -40.54 -32.76 -12.35
C ALA A 36 -39.04 -32.63 -12.06
N GLU A 37 -38.64 -32.75 -10.79
CA GLU A 37 -37.24 -32.71 -10.35
C GLU A 37 -36.42 -33.94 -10.81
N SER A 38 -37.07 -35.07 -11.14
CA SER A 38 -36.36 -36.28 -11.60
C SER A 38 -35.91 -36.22 -13.06
N GLN A 39 -36.57 -35.43 -13.92
CA GLN A 39 -36.24 -35.36 -15.35
C GLN A 39 -35.03 -34.47 -15.65
N SER A 40 -34.86 -33.32 -14.98
CA SER A 40 -33.65 -32.49 -15.16
C SER A 40 -32.42 -33.09 -14.46
N ALA A 41 -32.62 -33.75 -13.30
CA ALA A 41 -31.57 -34.50 -12.61
C ALA A 41 -31.06 -35.70 -13.44
N SER A 42 -31.92 -36.35 -14.24
CA SER A 42 -31.54 -37.49 -15.09
C SER A 42 -30.53 -37.15 -16.20
N LYS A 43 -30.56 -35.93 -16.75
CA LYS A 43 -29.61 -35.50 -17.80
C LYS A 43 -28.21 -35.23 -17.23
N VAL A 44 -28.11 -34.60 -16.07
CA VAL A 44 -26.82 -34.34 -15.38
C VAL A 44 -26.20 -35.65 -14.86
N THR A 45 -27.02 -36.58 -14.37
CA THR A 45 -26.54 -37.90 -13.90
C THR A 45 -26.16 -38.85 -15.03
N SER A 46 -26.78 -38.76 -16.22
CA SER A 46 -26.42 -39.61 -17.36
C SER A 46 -25.01 -39.35 -17.94
N ALA A 47 -24.49 -38.13 -17.85
CA ALA A 47 -23.12 -37.80 -18.24
C ALA A 47 -22.07 -38.23 -17.19
N SER A 48 -22.48 -38.36 -15.93
CA SER A 48 -21.62 -38.64 -14.76
C SER A 48 -21.13 -40.10 -14.70
N GLN A 49 -21.92 -41.06 -15.21
CA GLN A 49 -21.62 -42.49 -15.05
C GLN A 49 -20.43 -43.01 -15.88
N THR A 50 -20.02 -42.31 -16.95
CA THR A 50 -18.90 -42.73 -17.82
C THR A 50 -17.57 -42.03 -17.55
N LEU A 51 -17.55 -40.90 -16.82
CA LEU A 51 -16.31 -40.16 -16.50
C LEU A 51 -15.88 -40.24 -15.02
N GLY A 52 -16.80 -40.49 -14.07
CA GLY A 52 -16.60 -40.09 -12.66
C GLY A 52 -15.49 -40.80 -11.86
N ALA A 53 -15.32 -42.12 -12.00
CA ALA A 53 -14.41 -42.87 -11.11
C ALA A 53 -12.92 -42.60 -11.40
N ASP A 54 -12.54 -42.58 -12.67
CA ASP A 54 -11.14 -42.42 -13.10
C ASP A 54 -10.56 -41.06 -12.72
N TYR A 55 -11.34 -39.97 -12.86
CA TYR A 55 -10.85 -38.62 -12.55
C TYR A 55 -10.80 -38.35 -11.04
N LEU A 56 -11.75 -38.84 -10.26
CA LEU A 56 -11.74 -38.66 -8.79
C LEU A 56 -10.53 -39.34 -8.14
N SER A 57 -10.06 -40.46 -8.69
CA SER A 57 -8.84 -41.13 -8.22
C SER A 57 -7.59 -40.23 -8.28
N LYS A 58 -7.54 -39.26 -9.21
CA LYS A 58 -6.41 -38.33 -9.36
C LYS A 58 -6.22 -37.41 -8.14
N LEU A 59 -7.26 -37.20 -7.33
CA LEU A 59 -7.19 -36.44 -6.08
C LEU A 59 -6.33 -37.11 -5.01
N PHE A 60 -6.15 -38.43 -5.13
CA PHE A 60 -5.38 -39.27 -4.22
C PHE A 60 -4.01 -39.64 -4.78
N CYS A 61 -3.67 -39.22 -6.00
CA CYS A 61 -2.35 -39.46 -6.57
C CYS A 61 -1.24 -38.81 -5.74
N ASP A 62 -0.13 -39.53 -5.61
CA ASP A 62 1.09 -39.11 -4.91
C ASP A 62 1.58 -37.74 -5.41
N ASN A 63 1.37 -37.41 -6.69
CA ASN A 63 1.73 -36.12 -7.29
C ASN A 63 1.14 -34.92 -6.54
N VAL A 64 -0.11 -35.02 -6.06
CA VAL A 64 -0.77 -33.93 -5.30
C VAL A 64 -0.07 -33.70 -3.97
N ILE A 65 0.28 -34.79 -3.28
CA ILE A 65 0.96 -34.77 -1.98
C ILE A 65 2.37 -34.18 -2.16
N ILE A 66 3.10 -34.69 -3.15
CA ILE A 66 4.50 -34.33 -3.41
C ILE A 66 4.63 -32.86 -3.85
N LYS A 67 3.71 -32.33 -4.67
CA LYS A 67 3.74 -30.92 -5.09
C LYS A 67 3.58 -29.94 -3.91
N ILE A 68 2.60 -30.19 -3.04
CA ILE A 68 2.38 -29.35 -1.85
C ILE A 68 3.58 -29.48 -0.90
N TRP A 69 4.04 -30.72 -0.65
CA TRP A 69 5.22 -30.98 0.19
C TRP A 69 6.47 -30.25 -0.30
N LYS A 70 6.78 -30.39 -1.59
CA LYS A 70 7.92 -29.73 -2.23
C LYS A 70 7.85 -28.22 -2.10
N THR A 71 6.68 -27.63 -2.38
CA THR A 71 6.47 -26.18 -2.27
C THR A 71 6.73 -25.71 -0.84
N ALA A 72 6.30 -26.49 0.16
CA ALA A 72 6.49 -26.16 1.57
C ALA A 72 7.96 -26.23 2.00
N ILE A 73 8.67 -27.31 1.64
CA ILE A 73 10.07 -27.52 2.01
C ILE A 73 11.01 -26.55 1.30
N ASP A 74 10.84 -26.33 -0.01
CA ASP A 74 11.68 -25.42 -0.79
C ASP A 74 11.62 -23.99 -0.27
N HIS A 75 10.44 -23.57 0.21
CA HIS A 75 10.27 -22.25 0.78
C HIS A 75 10.81 -22.17 2.21
N LEU A 76 10.57 -23.18 3.06
CA LEU A 76 11.15 -23.24 4.41
C LEU A 76 12.68 -23.27 4.41
N ALA A 77 13.31 -23.76 3.34
CA ALA A 77 14.76 -23.68 3.16
C ALA A 77 15.28 -22.25 2.96
N ARG A 78 14.41 -21.32 2.53
CA ARG A 78 14.72 -19.90 2.30
C ARG A 78 14.30 -19.03 3.48
N GLU A 79 13.14 -19.33 4.07
CA GLU A 79 12.49 -18.52 5.10
C GLU A 79 11.74 -19.42 6.10
N ASP A 80 12.17 -19.42 7.37
CA ASP A 80 11.57 -20.22 8.45
C ASP A 80 11.56 -19.45 9.79
N PRO A 81 10.40 -19.23 10.42
CA PRO A 81 9.06 -19.49 9.89
C PRO A 81 8.75 -18.61 8.67
N PRO A 82 7.90 -19.07 7.73
CA PRO A 82 7.58 -18.34 6.51
C PRO A 82 6.88 -17.03 6.86
N GLN A 83 7.35 -15.90 6.32
CA GLN A 83 6.67 -14.60 6.46
C GLN A 83 5.81 -14.31 5.22
N SER A 84 6.18 -14.91 4.09
CA SER A 84 5.46 -14.83 2.83
C SER A 84 4.75 -16.14 2.49
N PHE A 85 3.52 -16.03 2.00
CA PHE A 85 2.64 -17.14 1.68
C PHE A 85 2.28 -17.11 0.20
N PRO A 86 2.12 -18.27 -0.45
CA PRO A 86 1.76 -18.28 -1.85
C PRO A 86 0.31 -17.76 -2.02
N GLU A 87 0.12 -16.83 -2.96
CA GLU A 87 -1.16 -16.11 -3.18
C GLU A 87 -1.77 -16.50 -4.53
N THR A 88 -0.95 -16.42 -5.59
CA THR A 88 -1.39 -16.63 -6.96
C THR A 88 -0.38 -17.43 -7.78
N CYS A 89 -0.85 -18.10 -8.83
CA CYS A 89 0.02 -18.74 -9.83
C CYS A 89 -0.44 -18.33 -11.23
N PRO A 90 0.35 -17.49 -11.96
CA PRO A 90 0.02 -17.04 -13.29
C PRO A 90 -0.08 -18.22 -14.28
N GLN A 91 -1.05 -18.16 -15.19
CA GLN A 91 -1.21 -19.17 -16.24
C GLN A 91 -0.43 -18.83 -17.52
N THR A 92 -0.06 -17.56 -17.71
CA THR A 92 0.65 -17.04 -18.88
C THR A 92 1.73 -16.03 -18.45
N GLY A 93 2.69 -15.76 -19.33
CA GLY A 93 3.77 -14.81 -19.08
C GLY A 93 5.04 -15.44 -18.46
N PRO A 94 6.06 -14.61 -18.14
CA PRO A 94 7.39 -15.09 -17.75
C PRO A 94 7.45 -15.81 -16.39
N GLN A 95 6.43 -15.64 -15.54
CA GLN A 95 6.29 -16.34 -14.26
C GLN A 95 5.18 -17.40 -14.30
N ALA A 96 4.74 -17.81 -15.50
CA ALA A 96 3.69 -18.80 -15.65
C ALA A 96 4.07 -20.13 -14.95
N GLY A 97 3.12 -20.68 -14.20
CA GLY A 97 3.27 -21.95 -13.51
C GLY A 97 4.06 -21.92 -12.21
N HIS A 98 4.44 -20.75 -11.70
CA HIS A 98 5.12 -20.60 -10.41
C HIS A 98 4.29 -19.77 -9.42
N TYR A 99 4.33 -20.13 -8.14
CA TYR A 99 3.69 -19.36 -7.08
C TYR A 99 4.34 -17.98 -6.92
N LEU A 100 3.48 -16.96 -6.88
CA LEU A 100 3.81 -15.62 -6.40
C LEU A 100 3.46 -15.56 -4.92
N TYR A 101 4.43 -15.09 -4.13
CA TYR A 101 4.33 -15.02 -2.68
C TYR A 101 4.05 -13.58 -2.24
N ARG A 102 3.26 -13.44 -1.17
CA ARG A 102 2.90 -12.17 -0.53
C ARG A 102 3.01 -12.31 0.98
N ASP A 103 3.31 -11.25 1.69
CA ASP A 103 3.40 -11.25 3.17
C ASP A 103 2.07 -11.64 3.80
N ALA A 104 2.07 -12.35 4.94
CA ALA A 104 0.90 -13.00 5.55
C ALA A 104 -0.39 -12.15 5.76
N GLU A 105 -0.35 -10.84 5.56
CA GLU A 105 -1.46 -9.92 5.82
C GLU A 105 -2.66 -10.06 4.87
N PHE A 106 -2.54 -10.82 3.77
CA PHE A 106 -3.65 -11.07 2.83
C PHE A 106 -4.55 -12.23 3.25
N TRP A 107 -5.82 -12.16 2.88
CA TRP A 107 -6.87 -13.07 3.34
C TRP A 107 -6.71 -14.55 2.95
N THR A 108 -5.91 -14.87 1.92
CA THR A 108 -5.71 -16.27 1.49
C THR A 108 -4.49 -16.97 2.07
N CYS A 109 -3.71 -16.31 2.94
CA CYS A 109 -2.48 -16.88 3.49
C CYS A 109 -2.71 -18.18 4.28
N GLY A 110 -3.88 -18.33 4.93
CA GLY A 110 -4.25 -19.52 5.72
C GLY A 110 -4.52 -20.78 4.89
N PHE A 111 -4.81 -20.66 3.59
CA PHE A 111 -5.15 -21.83 2.77
C PHE A 111 -3.94 -22.72 2.51
N PHE A 112 -2.74 -22.18 2.25
CA PHE A 112 -1.59 -23.04 1.99
C PHE A 112 -1.21 -23.91 3.22
N PRO A 113 -1.07 -23.36 4.44
CA PRO A 113 -0.94 -24.15 5.66
C PRO A 113 -2.11 -25.10 5.88
N GLY A 114 -3.34 -24.67 5.58
CA GLY A 114 -4.53 -25.53 5.63
C GLY A 114 -4.42 -26.75 4.71
N SER A 115 -3.81 -26.62 3.53
CA SER A 115 -3.58 -27.74 2.61
C SER A 115 -2.58 -28.76 3.17
N LEU A 116 -1.54 -28.30 3.88
CA LEU A 116 -0.59 -29.16 4.59
C LEU A 116 -1.28 -29.94 5.72
N TYR A 117 -2.14 -29.28 6.51
CA TYR A 117 -2.94 -29.96 7.52
C TYR A 117 -3.98 -30.92 6.92
N CYS A 118 -4.52 -30.64 5.73
CA CYS A 118 -5.34 -31.62 5.02
C CYS A 118 -4.51 -32.87 4.66
N LEU A 119 -3.28 -32.70 4.17
CA LEU A 119 -2.41 -33.85 3.91
C LEU A 119 -2.11 -34.64 5.19
N LEU A 120 -1.91 -33.96 6.32
CA LEU A 120 -1.69 -34.61 7.62
C LEU A 120 -2.92 -35.38 8.06
N GLU A 121 -4.10 -34.77 7.99
CA GLU A 121 -5.37 -35.42 8.29
C GLU A 121 -5.56 -36.67 7.44
N ARG A 122 -5.25 -36.60 6.14
CA ARG A 122 -5.31 -37.76 5.23
C ARG A 122 -4.33 -38.86 5.65
N ALA A 123 -3.09 -38.50 6.00
CA ALA A 123 -2.08 -39.45 6.47
C ALA A 123 -2.46 -40.14 7.80
N VAL A 124 -3.29 -39.49 8.62
CA VAL A 124 -3.79 -40.02 9.90
C VAL A 124 -5.06 -40.84 9.71
N ARG A 125 -6.08 -40.32 9.01
CA ARG A 125 -7.40 -40.95 8.84
C ARG A 125 -7.42 -42.05 7.79
N TYR A 126 -6.65 -41.90 6.71
CA TYR A 126 -6.64 -42.81 5.56
C TYR A 126 -5.20 -43.23 5.20
N PRO A 127 -4.47 -43.91 6.10
CA PRO A 127 -3.05 -44.25 5.89
C PRO A 127 -2.80 -45.11 4.65
N HIS A 128 -3.77 -45.94 4.25
CA HIS A 128 -3.69 -46.78 3.06
C HIS A 128 -3.81 -46.01 1.74
N ALA A 129 -4.38 -44.80 1.76
CA ALA A 129 -4.58 -43.94 0.59
C ALA A 129 -3.53 -42.80 0.51
N PHE A 130 -2.50 -42.84 1.35
CA PHE A 130 -1.44 -41.82 1.43
C PHE A 130 -0.14 -42.37 0.84
N LEU A 131 0.34 -41.79 -0.26
CA LEU A 131 1.51 -42.27 -1.03
C LEU A 131 1.37 -43.74 -1.48
N THR A 132 0.46 -43.95 -2.42
CA THR A 132 0.03 -45.27 -2.92
C THR A 132 0.95 -45.81 -4.01
N ALA A 133 1.39 -44.97 -4.96
CA ALA A 133 2.24 -45.38 -6.07
C ALA A 133 3.68 -45.73 -5.63
N ALA A 134 4.13 -45.22 -4.48
CA ALA A 134 5.37 -45.66 -3.84
C ALA A 134 5.37 -47.15 -3.45
N ALA A 135 4.20 -47.76 -3.21
CA ALA A 135 4.08 -49.17 -2.82
C ALA A 135 3.91 -50.14 -4.02
N ASP A 136 3.35 -49.67 -5.14
CA ASP A 136 3.05 -50.53 -6.30
C ASP A 136 4.24 -50.73 -7.25
N LYS A 137 5.24 -49.83 -7.24
CA LYS A 137 6.36 -49.88 -8.20
C LYS A 137 7.39 -51.00 -7.95
N SER A 138 7.37 -51.68 -6.80
CA SER A 138 8.48 -52.58 -6.43
C SER A 138 8.26 -54.07 -6.60
N GLY A 139 7.01 -54.58 -6.58
CA GLY A 139 6.72 -56.02 -6.76
C GLY A 139 7.27 -57.00 -5.71
N ASP A 140 8.37 -56.65 -5.03
CA ASP A 140 9.09 -57.44 -4.01
C ASP A 140 8.86 -56.90 -2.58
N GLU A 141 8.98 -57.79 -1.58
CA GLU A 141 8.77 -57.49 -0.14
C GLU A 141 9.62 -56.30 0.36
N ASP A 142 10.83 -56.13 -0.19
CA ASP A 142 11.77 -55.06 0.17
C ASP A 142 11.25 -53.66 -0.20
N GLY A 143 10.55 -53.52 -1.32
CA GLY A 143 10.03 -52.21 -1.73
C GLY A 143 8.70 -51.85 -1.06
N ALA A 144 7.91 -52.83 -0.64
CA ALA A 144 6.76 -52.58 0.23
C ALA A 144 7.21 -52.06 1.61
N ALA A 145 8.32 -52.59 2.15
CA ALA A 145 8.95 -52.09 3.37
C ALA A 145 9.50 -50.66 3.20
N ALA A 146 10.19 -50.37 2.08
CA ALA A 146 10.69 -49.03 1.77
C ALA A 146 9.56 -47.99 1.62
N ALA A 147 8.44 -48.34 0.98
CA ALA A 147 7.27 -47.48 0.86
C ALA A 147 6.59 -47.23 2.22
N ALA A 148 6.53 -48.26 3.08
CA ALA A 148 6.00 -48.12 4.42
C ALA A 148 6.88 -47.21 5.30
N ASP A 149 8.20 -47.32 5.17
CA ASP A 149 9.15 -46.46 5.86
C ASP A 149 9.07 -45.00 5.38
N LEU A 150 8.98 -44.78 4.06
CA LEU A 150 8.78 -43.44 3.49
C LEU A 150 7.50 -42.77 4.00
N ARG A 151 6.37 -43.51 4.01
CA ARG A 151 5.10 -43.01 4.58
C ARG A 151 5.25 -42.61 6.04
N LYS A 152 5.96 -43.43 6.82
CA LYS A 152 6.20 -43.18 8.24
C LYS A 152 7.05 -41.93 8.45
N ARG A 153 8.14 -41.78 7.70
CA ARG A 153 9.03 -40.61 7.74
C ARG A 153 8.30 -39.33 7.36
N LEU A 154 7.65 -39.30 6.20
CA LEU A 154 6.94 -38.10 5.74
C LEU A 154 5.81 -37.72 6.70
N ARG A 155 5.07 -38.70 7.24
CA ARG A 155 4.07 -38.43 8.29
C ARG A 155 4.69 -37.82 9.56
N SER A 156 5.86 -38.27 9.98
CA SER A 156 6.55 -37.74 11.17
C SER A 156 7.04 -36.30 10.97
N GLU A 157 7.47 -35.95 9.76
CA GLU A 157 7.93 -34.58 9.44
C GLU A 157 6.77 -33.63 9.15
N LEU A 158 5.66 -34.13 8.62
CA LEU A 158 4.54 -33.31 8.16
C LEU A 158 3.94 -32.43 9.25
N LEU A 159 3.83 -32.93 10.48
CA LEU A 159 3.36 -32.10 11.60
C LEU A 159 4.31 -30.94 11.90
N ALA A 160 5.62 -31.17 11.85
CA ALA A 160 6.62 -30.12 12.09
C ALA A 160 6.55 -29.04 11.00
N VAL A 161 6.41 -29.45 9.73
CA VAL A 161 6.22 -28.53 8.60
C VAL A 161 4.93 -27.74 8.75
N CYS A 162 3.81 -28.42 9.06
CA CYS A 162 2.52 -27.78 9.31
C CYS A 162 2.61 -26.68 10.39
N ARG A 163 3.29 -26.96 11.51
CA ARG A 163 3.44 -26.00 12.62
C ARG A 163 4.35 -24.81 12.27
N ARG A 164 5.44 -25.03 11.52
CA ARG A 164 6.29 -23.93 11.02
C ARG A 164 5.49 -22.99 10.13
N TRP A 165 4.71 -23.54 9.20
CA TRP A 165 3.82 -22.76 8.32
C TRP A 165 2.66 -22.07 9.03
N ALA A 166 2.14 -22.66 10.12
CA ALA A 166 1.06 -22.07 10.89
C ALA A 166 1.53 -21.06 11.95
N ALA A 167 2.83 -21.01 12.26
CA ALA A 167 3.36 -20.16 13.33
C ALA A 167 2.95 -18.67 13.22
N PRO A 168 2.99 -18.02 12.03
CA PRO A 168 2.54 -16.63 11.88
C PRO A 168 1.02 -16.46 12.07
N LEU A 169 0.22 -17.50 11.81
CA LEU A 169 -1.25 -17.43 11.88
C LEU A 169 -1.74 -17.18 13.31
N HIS A 170 -1.01 -17.63 14.32
CA HIS A 170 -1.34 -17.37 15.72
C HIS A 170 -1.25 -15.88 16.08
N GLY A 171 -0.33 -15.11 15.48
CA GLY A 171 -0.25 -13.66 15.71
C GLY A 171 -1.41 -12.91 15.06
N MET A 172 -1.88 -13.42 13.91
CA MET A 172 -2.96 -12.81 13.14
C MET A 172 -4.35 -12.98 13.75
N SER A 173 -4.52 -13.87 14.74
CA SER A 173 -5.81 -14.05 15.41
C SER A 173 -6.30 -12.79 16.16
N SER A 174 -5.43 -11.82 16.41
CA SER A 174 -5.74 -10.56 17.12
C SER A 174 -6.25 -9.44 16.21
N ARG A 175 -6.30 -9.66 14.89
CA ARG A 175 -6.69 -8.64 13.91
C ARG A 175 -8.17 -8.29 13.98
N ARG A 176 -8.48 -6.99 14.08
CA ARG A 176 -9.85 -6.46 14.12
C ARG A 176 -10.24 -5.66 12.87
N ASP A 177 -9.31 -5.52 11.95
CA ASP A 177 -9.41 -4.73 10.71
C ASP A 177 -9.94 -5.53 9.51
N THR A 178 -10.17 -6.84 9.67
CA THR A 178 -10.65 -7.71 8.58
C THR A 178 -11.74 -8.67 9.02
N HIS A 179 -12.67 -8.95 8.11
CA HIS A 179 -13.66 -10.02 8.28
C HIS A 179 -13.13 -11.39 7.83
N ASP A 180 -12.06 -11.41 7.04
CA ASP A 180 -11.47 -12.63 6.46
C ASP A 180 -10.60 -13.41 7.46
N ILE A 181 -10.63 -13.06 8.74
CA ILE A 181 -9.81 -13.72 9.76
C ILE A 181 -10.12 -15.21 9.88
N GLY A 182 -11.34 -15.64 9.53
CA GLY A 182 -11.70 -17.06 9.43
C GLY A 182 -10.89 -17.77 8.35
N PHE A 183 -10.75 -17.18 7.16
CA PHE A 183 -9.92 -17.74 6.09
C PHE A 183 -8.41 -17.79 6.42
N ILE A 184 -7.95 -16.90 7.30
CA ILE A 184 -6.55 -16.86 7.74
C ILE A 184 -6.28 -17.96 8.77
N VAL A 185 -7.13 -18.09 9.79
CA VAL A 185 -6.83 -18.89 10.99
C VAL A 185 -7.42 -20.29 10.91
N GLU A 186 -8.68 -20.42 10.49
CA GLU A 186 -9.44 -21.66 10.61
C GLU A 186 -8.89 -22.82 9.77
N PRO A 187 -8.47 -22.65 8.49
CA PRO A 187 -8.07 -23.78 7.65
C PRO A 187 -6.94 -24.63 8.22
N ALA A 188 -6.04 -24.02 9.00
CA ALA A 188 -4.87 -24.64 9.59
C ALA A 188 -5.04 -24.93 11.08
N LEU A 189 -5.35 -23.91 11.90
CA LEU A 189 -5.32 -24.06 13.36
C LEU A 189 -6.43 -24.97 13.88
N ARG A 190 -7.60 -24.98 13.22
CA ARG A 190 -8.69 -25.90 13.59
C ARG A 190 -8.24 -27.36 13.48
N ARG A 191 -7.55 -27.69 12.40
CA ARG A 191 -7.02 -29.04 12.18
C ARG A 191 -5.88 -29.38 13.11
N ASP A 192 -5.00 -28.44 13.43
CA ASP A 192 -3.95 -28.68 14.43
C ASP A 192 -4.56 -29.06 15.78
N PHE A 193 -5.59 -28.34 16.22
CA PHE A 193 -6.32 -28.67 17.44
C PHE A 193 -7.06 -30.02 17.34
N GLU A 194 -7.83 -30.25 16.27
CA GLU A 194 -8.60 -31.49 16.09
C GLU A 194 -7.71 -32.75 15.98
N LEU A 195 -6.50 -32.62 15.41
CA LEU A 195 -5.57 -33.74 15.23
C LEU A 195 -4.61 -33.94 16.41
N THR A 196 -4.20 -32.87 17.09
CA THR A 196 -3.12 -32.92 18.10
C THR A 196 -3.54 -32.50 19.50
N GLY A 197 -4.69 -31.85 19.65
CA GLY A 197 -5.14 -31.26 20.91
C GLY A 197 -4.37 -30.01 21.33
N ASP A 198 -3.69 -29.32 20.40
CA ASP A 198 -2.92 -28.12 20.72
C ASP A 198 -3.81 -26.98 21.24
N ALA A 199 -3.72 -26.70 22.54
CA ALA A 199 -4.51 -25.66 23.19
C ALA A 199 -4.21 -24.26 22.63
N ARG A 200 -2.98 -24.00 22.20
CA ARG A 200 -2.60 -22.70 21.61
C ARG A 200 -3.35 -22.43 20.31
N SER A 201 -3.53 -23.45 19.46
CA SER A 201 -4.35 -23.37 18.26
C SER A 201 -5.81 -23.08 18.58
N LEU A 202 -6.39 -23.73 19.61
CA LEU A 202 -7.76 -23.44 20.05
C LEU A 202 -7.90 -22.01 20.59
N ASP A 203 -6.98 -21.55 21.42
CA ASP A 203 -6.99 -20.19 21.97
C ASP A 203 -6.93 -19.14 20.86
N ALA A 204 -6.10 -19.36 19.84
CA ALA A 204 -6.02 -18.50 18.67
C ALA A 204 -7.33 -18.49 17.87
N ILE A 205 -8.00 -19.63 17.71
CA ILE A 205 -9.32 -19.72 17.05
C ILE A 205 -10.37 -18.91 17.83
N VAL A 206 -10.42 -19.07 19.15
CA VAL A 206 -11.37 -18.33 20.00
C VAL A 206 -11.08 -16.83 19.95
N HIS A 207 -9.81 -16.43 20.01
CA HIS A 207 -9.41 -15.02 19.91
C HIS A 207 -9.76 -14.42 18.54
N ALA A 208 -9.58 -15.18 17.46
CA ALA A 208 -9.97 -14.77 16.11
C ALA A 208 -11.49 -14.58 15.99
N ALA A 209 -12.27 -15.47 16.60
CA ALA A 209 -13.73 -15.37 16.61
C ALA A 209 -14.21 -14.12 17.36
N GLU A 210 -13.62 -13.80 18.51
CA GLU A 210 -13.91 -12.56 19.25
C GLU A 210 -13.51 -11.31 18.46
N SER A 211 -12.38 -11.38 17.75
CA SER A 211 -11.93 -10.27 16.89
C SER A 211 -12.87 -10.05 15.70
N LEU A 212 -13.38 -11.12 15.08
CA LEU A 212 -14.41 -11.04 14.05
C LEU A 212 -15.73 -10.50 14.61
N ALA A 213 -16.15 -10.98 15.78
CA ALA A 213 -17.36 -10.53 16.46
C ALA A 213 -17.31 -9.04 16.84
N SER A 214 -16.12 -8.50 17.11
CA SER A 214 -15.94 -7.06 17.38
C SER A 214 -16.36 -6.15 16.21
N ARG A 215 -16.46 -6.70 14.99
CA ARG A 215 -16.93 -5.99 13.78
C ARG A 215 -18.44 -6.10 13.57
N TYR A 216 -19.16 -6.78 14.46
CA TYR A 216 -20.62 -6.90 14.42
C TYR A 216 -21.31 -5.62 14.88
N SER A 217 -22.42 -5.27 14.21
CA SER A 217 -23.29 -4.16 14.60
C SER A 217 -24.69 -4.66 14.90
N GLU A 218 -25.19 -4.34 16.10
CA GLU A 218 -26.57 -4.64 16.52
C GLU A 218 -27.62 -3.93 15.65
N THR A 219 -27.27 -2.77 15.09
CA THR A 219 -28.18 -1.97 14.27
C THR A 219 -28.34 -2.56 12.87
N THR A 220 -27.22 -2.90 12.21
CA THR A 220 -27.26 -3.52 10.87
C THR A 220 -27.49 -5.02 10.93
N LYS A 221 -27.36 -5.64 12.11
CA LYS A 221 -27.45 -7.08 12.34
C LYS A 221 -26.47 -7.85 11.47
N ALA A 222 -25.29 -7.27 11.22
CA ALA A 222 -24.28 -7.85 10.38
C ALA A 222 -22.86 -7.51 10.85
N ILE A 223 -21.92 -8.36 10.46
CA ILE A 223 -20.48 -8.16 10.59
C ILE A 223 -20.01 -7.32 9.40
N ARG A 224 -19.26 -6.26 9.67
CA ARG A 224 -18.70 -5.38 8.64
C ARG A 224 -17.59 -6.12 7.88
N SER A 225 -17.74 -6.25 6.57
CA SER A 225 -16.74 -6.88 5.70
C SER A 225 -15.61 -5.92 5.36
N TRP A 226 -15.95 -4.75 4.82
CA TRP A 226 -14.97 -3.75 4.38
C TRP A 226 -15.17 -2.42 5.09
N ASP A 227 -14.06 -1.84 5.54
CA ASP A 227 -14.04 -0.51 6.17
C ASP A 227 -14.07 0.60 5.11
N ARG A 228 -13.49 0.29 3.94
CA ARG A 228 -13.48 1.15 2.76
C ARG A 228 -13.52 0.29 1.50
N PHE A 229 -14.20 0.79 0.48
CA PHE A 229 -14.20 0.21 -0.86
C PHE A 229 -14.22 1.34 -1.88
N VAL A 230 -13.11 1.49 -2.60
CA VAL A 230 -12.95 2.53 -3.64
C VAL A 230 -12.60 1.84 -4.94
N ASN A 231 -13.60 1.64 -5.80
CA ASN A 231 -13.41 1.03 -7.11
C ASN A 231 -14.61 1.25 -8.05
N ASN A 232 -14.42 1.17 -9.37
CA ASN A 232 -15.49 1.24 -10.39
C ASN A 232 -16.43 2.45 -10.24
N GLY A 233 -15.90 3.63 -9.88
CA GLY A 233 -16.71 4.83 -9.62
C GLY A 233 -17.44 4.83 -8.27
N ASN A 234 -17.37 3.74 -7.52
CA ASN A 234 -17.83 3.66 -6.13
C ASN A 234 -16.72 4.15 -5.19
N ASN A 235 -17.07 5.00 -4.24
CA ASN A 235 -16.13 5.63 -3.32
C ASN A 235 -16.66 5.60 -1.88
N TYR A 236 -16.74 4.41 -1.31
CA TYR A 236 -17.15 4.22 0.08
C TYR A 236 -15.91 4.32 0.97
N ILE A 237 -15.74 5.49 1.61
CA ILE A 237 -14.57 5.82 2.45
C ILE A 237 -14.94 6.15 3.89
N ASP A 238 -16.23 6.27 4.18
CA ASP A 238 -16.75 6.72 5.47
C ASP A 238 -17.58 5.61 6.13
N MET A 239 -17.09 5.10 7.25
CA MET A 239 -17.72 4.02 8.01
C MET A 239 -18.96 4.48 8.78
N ASP A 240 -19.09 5.79 9.02
CA ASP A 240 -20.25 6.37 9.73
C ASP A 240 -21.45 6.49 8.80
N SER A 241 -21.22 6.69 7.50
CA SER A 241 -22.29 6.69 6.52
C SER A 241 -22.51 5.31 5.90
N GLU A 242 -21.49 4.47 5.74
CA GLU A 242 -21.62 3.22 4.97
C GLU A 242 -21.25 1.98 5.81
N PHE A 243 -22.00 0.88 5.62
CA PHE A 243 -21.74 -0.40 6.26
C PHE A 243 -21.71 -1.50 5.20
N LEU A 244 -20.50 -1.81 4.72
CA LEU A 244 -20.30 -2.77 3.64
C LEU A 244 -20.24 -4.19 4.18
N VAL A 245 -21.11 -5.04 3.66
CA VAL A 245 -21.13 -6.48 3.90
C VAL A 245 -20.98 -7.17 2.56
N ILE A 246 -20.19 -8.24 2.51
CA ILE A 246 -20.00 -9.05 1.31
C ILE A 246 -20.46 -10.48 1.53
N ILE A 247 -20.89 -11.16 0.47
CA ILE A 247 -21.41 -12.53 0.56
C ILE A 247 -20.39 -13.54 1.12
N ASP A 248 -19.10 -13.29 0.91
CA ASP A 248 -17.97 -14.10 1.36
C ASP A 248 -17.92 -14.22 2.89
N SER A 249 -18.46 -13.24 3.62
CA SER A 249 -18.52 -13.29 5.08
C SER A 249 -19.34 -14.47 5.62
N MET A 250 -20.21 -15.08 4.80
CA MET A 250 -20.91 -16.32 5.13
C MET A 250 -19.95 -17.46 5.49
N CYS A 251 -18.78 -17.53 4.85
CA CYS A 251 -17.80 -18.58 5.11
C CYS A 251 -16.98 -18.35 6.38
N ASN A 252 -16.96 -17.12 6.91
CA ASN A 252 -16.30 -16.79 8.18
C ASN A 252 -17.20 -17.08 9.39
N LEU A 253 -18.47 -17.47 9.19
CA LEU A 253 -19.38 -17.81 10.29
C LEU A 253 -19.04 -19.15 10.96
N ASP A 254 -18.41 -20.08 10.23
CA ASP A 254 -17.96 -21.37 10.79
C ASP A 254 -17.01 -21.15 11.97
N LEU A 255 -16.10 -20.17 11.87
CA LEU A 255 -15.23 -19.72 12.96
C LEU A 255 -16.01 -19.34 14.22
N LEU A 256 -17.05 -18.51 14.09
CA LEU A 256 -17.86 -18.04 15.22
C LEU A 256 -18.66 -19.18 15.87
N TYR A 257 -19.25 -20.06 15.05
CA TYR A 257 -19.93 -21.24 15.59
C TYR A 257 -18.95 -22.17 16.30
N TYR A 258 -17.83 -22.49 15.68
CA TYR A 258 -16.82 -23.39 16.24
C TYR A 258 -16.28 -22.87 17.57
N ALA A 259 -15.80 -21.62 17.58
CA ALA A 259 -15.34 -20.98 18.81
C ALA A 259 -16.45 -20.83 19.85
N GLY A 260 -17.67 -20.48 19.44
CA GLY A 260 -18.83 -20.38 20.32
C GLY A 260 -19.16 -21.68 21.04
N HIS A 261 -19.08 -22.82 20.37
CA HIS A 261 -19.29 -24.13 21.01
C HIS A 261 -18.13 -24.49 21.95
N HIS A 262 -16.88 -24.27 21.55
CA HIS A 262 -15.72 -24.60 22.37
C HIS A 262 -15.56 -23.68 23.60
N ALA A 263 -15.86 -22.39 23.46
CA ALA A 263 -15.83 -21.41 24.54
C ALA A 263 -17.16 -21.30 25.31
N SER A 264 -18.19 -22.08 24.92
CA SER A 264 -19.56 -21.96 25.45
C SER A 264 -20.13 -20.53 25.38
N SER A 265 -19.77 -19.79 24.32
CA SER A 265 -20.20 -18.41 24.09
C SER A 265 -21.43 -18.38 23.18
N GLN A 266 -22.61 -18.27 23.79
CA GLN A 266 -23.86 -18.10 23.05
C GLN A 266 -23.87 -16.79 22.23
N HIS A 267 -23.16 -15.76 22.69
CA HIS A 267 -23.05 -14.49 21.99
C HIS A 267 -22.46 -14.64 20.58
N LEU A 268 -21.38 -15.42 20.42
CA LEU A 268 -20.77 -15.66 19.11
C LEU A 268 -21.72 -16.42 18.17
N ILE A 269 -22.44 -17.40 18.71
CA ILE A 269 -23.44 -18.19 17.98
C ILE A 269 -24.61 -17.31 17.51
N ASP A 270 -25.08 -16.41 18.36
CA ASP A 270 -26.19 -15.50 18.07
C ASP A 270 -25.79 -14.47 17.01
N ILE A 271 -24.56 -13.93 17.08
CA ILE A 271 -24.00 -13.04 16.05
C ILE A 271 -23.95 -13.75 14.70
N ALA A 272 -23.40 -14.96 14.64
CA ALA A 272 -23.27 -15.72 13.40
C ALA A 272 -24.63 -16.01 12.76
N THR A 273 -25.59 -16.46 13.56
CA THR A 273 -26.94 -16.79 13.11
C THR A 273 -27.69 -15.55 12.63
N THR A 274 -27.60 -14.46 13.38
CA THR A 274 -28.22 -13.18 13.03
C THR A 274 -27.64 -12.62 11.73
N HIS A 275 -26.31 -12.67 11.58
CA HIS A 275 -25.64 -12.24 10.36
C HIS A 275 -26.09 -13.04 9.12
N ALA A 276 -26.19 -14.37 9.24
CA ALA A 276 -26.68 -15.23 8.15
C ALA A 276 -28.10 -14.87 7.70
N HIS A 277 -29.01 -14.62 8.66
CA HIS A 277 -30.36 -14.15 8.33
C HIS A 277 -30.36 -12.79 7.63
N THR A 278 -29.49 -11.87 8.05
CA THR A 278 -29.33 -10.56 7.40
C THR A 278 -28.83 -10.73 5.97
N ILE A 279 -27.78 -11.52 5.73
CA ILE A 279 -27.25 -11.77 4.39
C ILE A 279 -28.29 -12.37 3.45
N ARG A 280 -29.11 -13.31 3.95
CA ARG A 280 -30.21 -13.89 3.15
C ARG A 280 -31.16 -12.81 2.63
N LYS A 281 -31.44 -11.77 3.43
CA LYS A 281 -32.32 -10.65 3.06
C LYS A 281 -31.62 -9.61 2.20
N THR A 282 -30.31 -9.40 2.40
CA THR A 282 -29.59 -8.26 1.81
C THR A 282 -28.85 -8.62 0.51
N HIS A 283 -28.41 -9.86 0.33
CA HIS A 283 -27.56 -10.25 -0.81
C HIS A 283 -28.27 -11.10 -1.87
N LEU A 284 -29.32 -11.83 -1.50
CA LEU A 284 -29.99 -12.74 -2.42
C LEU A 284 -30.97 -11.99 -3.33
N ARG A 285 -30.94 -12.34 -4.61
CA ARG A 285 -31.91 -11.91 -5.62
C ARG A 285 -32.76 -13.12 -6.02
N PRO A 286 -34.09 -13.07 -5.83
CA PRO A 286 -34.99 -14.08 -6.37
C PRO A 286 -34.94 -14.04 -7.90
N GLU A 287 -34.74 -15.17 -8.54
CA GLU A 287 -34.69 -15.29 -10.00
C GLU A 287 -35.95 -15.99 -10.53
N GLU A 288 -36.57 -15.40 -11.55
CA GLU A 288 -37.64 -16.06 -12.28
C GLU A 288 -37.04 -16.93 -13.40
N PRO A 289 -37.53 -18.16 -13.63
CA PRO A 289 -37.05 -19.00 -14.71
C PRO A 289 -37.41 -18.35 -16.05
N SER A 290 -36.41 -18.03 -16.87
CA SER A 290 -36.54 -17.26 -18.13
C SER A 290 -37.17 -18.03 -19.31
N VAL A 291 -37.84 -19.17 -19.07
CA VAL A 291 -38.44 -19.99 -20.14
C VAL A 291 -39.96 -19.74 -20.25
N PRO A 292 -40.47 -19.21 -21.38
CA PRO A 292 -41.91 -19.12 -21.63
C PRO A 292 -42.49 -20.53 -21.75
N GLY A 293 -43.35 -20.91 -20.79
CA GLY A 293 -44.03 -22.21 -20.76
C GLY A 293 -43.59 -23.16 -19.65
N SER A 294 -42.54 -22.85 -18.90
CA SER A 294 -42.13 -23.62 -17.72
C SER A 294 -42.85 -23.14 -16.46
N SER A 295 -44.10 -23.58 -16.26
CA SER A 295 -44.76 -23.38 -14.97
C SER A 295 -44.11 -24.27 -13.89
N LYS A 296 -43.57 -23.64 -12.83
CA LYS A 296 -43.11 -24.23 -11.54
C LYS A 296 -41.66 -24.76 -11.46
N HIS A 297 -40.65 -23.91 -11.62
CA HIS A 297 -39.32 -24.18 -11.02
C HIS A 297 -39.30 -23.76 -9.53
N PRO A 298 -38.49 -24.41 -8.67
CA PRO A 298 -38.28 -24.01 -7.28
C PRO A 298 -37.69 -22.59 -7.19
N LEU A 299 -37.81 -21.94 -6.03
CA LEU A 299 -37.21 -20.63 -5.76
C LEU A 299 -35.71 -20.67 -6.07
N LEU A 300 -35.27 -19.91 -7.07
CA LEU A 300 -33.88 -19.76 -7.46
C LEU A 300 -33.32 -18.47 -6.86
N TYR A 301 -32.06 -18.51 -6.40
CA TYR A 301 -31.38 -17.32 -5.88
C TYR A 301 -30.07 -17.09 -6.61
N SER A 302 -29.91 -15.89 -7.17
CA SER A 302 -28.59 -15.35 -7.51
C SER A 302 -28.09 -14.41 -6.40
N THR A 303 -26.81 -14.06 -6.43
CA THR A 303 -26.19 -13.21 -5.40
C THR A 303 -25.61 -11.92 -5.97
N CYS A 304 -25.78 -10.82 -5.24
CA CYS A 304 -24.83 -9.70 -5.35
C CYS A 304 -23.62 -9.98 -4.45
N HIS A 305 -22.46 -9.46 -4.83
CA HIS A 305 -21.25 -9.60 -4.00
C HIS A 305 -21.35 -8.75 -2.73
N VAL A 306 -21.82 -7.50 -2.84
CA VAL A 306 -21.76 -6.49 -1.78
C VAL A 306 -23.14 -5.88 -1.53
N ALA A 307 -23.54 -5.80 -0.27
CA ALA A 307 -24.65 -4.97 0.17
C ALA A 307 -24.15 -3.84 1.07
N ASN A 308 -24.48 -2.60 0.72
CA ASN A 308 -24.22 -1.44 1.55
C ASN A 308 -25.44 -1.16 2.43
N LEU A 309 -25.27 -1.27 3.74
CA LEU A 309 -26.31 -1.04 4.74
C LEU A 309 -26.11 0.32 5.41
N CYS A 310 -27.22 0.96 5.80
CA CYS A 310 -27.17 2.19 6.58
C CYS A 310 -26.75 1.86 8.03
N PRO A 311 -25.63 2.40 8.56
CA PRO A 311 -25.17 2.12 9.92
C PRO A 311 -26.20 2.47 11.01
N GLN A 312 -27.03 3.49 10.79
CA GLN A 312 -28.01 3.97 11.77
C GLN A 312 -29.35 3.22 11.74
N THR A 313 -29.74 2.66 10.59
CA THR A 313 -31.08 2.05 10.43
C THR A 313 -31.06 0.58 10.03
N GLY A 314 -29.91 0.05 9.59
CA GLY A 314 -29.80 -1.28 9.01
C GLY A 314 -30.48 -1.45 7.64
N ALA A 315 -31.06 -0.38 7.08
CA ALA A 315 -31.72 -0.44 5.77
C ALA A 315 -30.70 -0.63 4.64
N ILE A 316 -31.07 -1.40 3.62
CA ILE A 316 -30.26 -1.58 2.41
C ILE A 316 -30.25 -0.27 1.64
N ARG A 317 -29.06 0.31 1.45
CA ARG A 317 -28.86 1.48 0.59
C ARG A 317 -28.63 1.06 -0.85
N GLU A 318 -27.77 0.06 -1.04
CA GLU A 318 -27.31 -0.34 -2.37
C GLU A 318 -26.87 -1.81 -2.39
N ARG A 319 -26.97 -2.44 -3.56
CA ARG A 319 -26.45 -3.77 -3.87
C ARG A 319 -25.60 -3.68 -5.13
N LEU A 320 -24.43 -4.30 -5.12
CA LEU A 320 -23.51 -4.30 -6.25
C LEU A 320 -22.64 -5.56 -6.27
N THR A 321 -22.05 -5.88 -7.43
CA THR A 321 -21.12 -7.00 -7.57
C THR A 321 -19.69 -6.48 -7.82
N ALA A 322 -18.92 -6.25 -6.75
CA ALA A 322 -17.62 -5.57 -6.82
C ALA A 322 -16.50 -6.34 -7.56
N GLN A 323 -16.56 -7.67 -7.59
CA GLN A 323 -15.56 -8.54 -8.25
C GLN A 323 -16.12 -9.25 -9.49
N GLY A 324 -17.41 -9.05 -9.77
CA GLY A 324 -18.07 -9.60 -10.95
C GLY A 324 -18.03 -8.64 -12.13
N TYR A 325 -18.57 -9.08 -13.26
CA TYR A 325 -18.59 -8.36 -14.52
C TYR A 325 -19.34 -7.03 -14.47
N SER A 326 -20.51 -6.98 -13.82
CA SER A 326 -21.32 -5.77 -13.68
C SER A 326 -22.01 -5.71 -12.33
N ALA A 327 -22.55 -4.55 -11.93
CA ALA A 327 -23.23 -4.41 -10.63
C ALA A 327 -24.41 -5.38 -10.43
N THR A 328 -25.03 -5.83 -11.52
CA THR A 328 -26.15 -6.77 -11.54
C THR A 328 -25.75 -8.20 -11.89
N SER A 329 -24.48 -8.45 -12.25
CA SER A 329 -24.03 -9.79 -12.60
C SER A 329 -23.89 -10.70 -11.37
N THR A 330 -23.82 -11.99 -11.65
CA THR A 330 -23.59 -13.04 -10.66
C THR A 330 -22.18 -13.58 -10.81
N TRP A 331 -21.30 -13.06 -9.95
CA TRP A 331 -19.94 -13.56 -9.78
C TRP A 331 -19.96 -15.00 -9.27
N SER A 332 -19.37 -15.93 -10.03
CA SER A 332 -19.57 -17.37 -9.79
C SER A 332 -18.99 -17.83 -8.46
N ARG A 333 -17.86 -17.25 -8.02
CA ARG A 333 -17.27 -17.56 -6.71
C ARG A 333 -18.10 -17.03 -5.54
N GLY A 334 -18.66 -15.84 -5.65
CA GLY A 334 -19.58 -15.30 -4.64
C GLY A 334 -20.84 -16.17 -4.49
N GLN A 335 -21.37 -16.69 -5.61
CA GLN A 335 -22.44 -17.68 -5.60
C GLN A 335 -21.99 -18.98 -4.90
N ALA A 336 -20.79 -19.47 -5.19
CA ALA A 336 -20.24 -20.68 -4.57
C ALA A 336 -20.05 -20.53 -3.05
N TRP A 337 -19.53 -19.38 -2.59
CA TRP A 337 -19.42 -19.06 -1.17
C TRP A 337 -20.77 -19.01 -0.46
N ALA A 338 -21.80 -18.48 -1.11
CA ALA A 338 -23.16 -18.51 -0.57
C ALA A 338 -23.68 -19.94 -0.39
N ILE A 339 -23.48 -20.82 -1.39
CA ILE A 339 -23.89 -22.23 -1.30
C ILE A 339 -23.21 -22.92 -0.11
N LEU A 340 -21.89 -22.79 -0.01
CA LEU A 340 -21.10 -23.40 1.07
C LEU A 340 -21.48 -22.83 2.44
N GLY A 341 -21.51 -21.50 2.55
CA GLY A 341 -21.75 -20.80 3.80
C GLY A 341 -23.14 -21.07 4.38
N PHE A 342 -24.21 -20.98 3.59
CA PHE A 342 -25.56 -21.30 4.07
C PHE A 342 -25.72 -22.79 4.42
N ALA A 343 -25.06 -23.68 3.69
CA ALA A 343 -25.08 -25.10 4.03
C ALA A 343 -24.32 -25.39 5.36
N GLN A 344 -23.20 -24.70 5.61
CA GLN A 344 -22.49 -24.75 6.91
C GLN A 344 -23.35 -24.16 8.03
N THR A 345 -23.99 -23.00 7.82
CA THR A 345 -24.90 -22.40 8.81
C THR A 345 -26.04 -23.35 9.16
N HIS A 346 -26.63 -24.04 8.19
CA HIS A 346 -27.63 -25.09 8.47
C HIS A 346 -27.03 -26.25 9.26
N ALA A 347 -25.82 -26.69 8.97
CA ALA A 347 -25.18 -27.79 9.71
C ALA A 347 -25.03 -27.48 11.21
N TRP A 348 -24.77 -26.20 11.54
CA TRP A 348 -24.69 -25.71 12.92
C TRP A 348 -26.06 -25.48 13.58
N THR A 349 -26.95 -24.76 12.90
CA THR A 349 -28.22 -24.27 13.48
C THR A 349 -29.38 -25.26 13.36
N ARG A 350 -29.30 -26.16 12.37
CA ARG A 350 -30.41 -27.00 11.90
C ARG A 350 -31.64 -26.23 11.42
N ASP A 351 -31.50 -24.93 11.14
CA ASP A 351 -32.59 -24.12 10.59
C ASP A 351 -32.84 -24.49 9.12
N ALA A 352 -34.03 -24.99 8.84
CA ALA A 352 -34.46 -25.41 7.50
C ALA A 352 -34.48 -24.26 6.48
N GLU A 353 -34.58 -23.00 6.92
CA GLU A 353 -34.55 -21.85 6.03
C GLU A 353 -33.18 -21.67 5.36
N PHE A 354 -32.09 -21.93 6.07
CA PHE A 354 -30.74 -21.91 5.48
C PHE A 354 -30.53 -23.08 4.51
N LEU A 355 -31.07 -24.27 4.80
CA LEU A 355 -31.02 -25.39 3.86
C LEU A 355 -31.80 -25.10 2.57
N ARG A 356 -33.01 -24.55 2.68
CA ARG A 356 -33.81 -24.11 1.51
C ARG A 356 -33.07 -23.05 0.69
N THR A 357 -32.40 -22.13 1.37
CA THR A 357 -31.60 -21.07 0.73
C THR A 357 -30.41 -21.67 -0.03
N ALA A 358 -29.64 -22.56 0.61
CA ALA A 358 -28.51 -23.23 -0.01
C ALA A 358 -28.94 -24.08 -1.23
N CYS A 359 -30.08 -24.77 -1.14
CA CYS A 359 -30.69 -25.48 -2.27
C CYS A 359 -31.01 -24.55 -3.44
N GLY A 360 -31.68 -23.41 -3.19
CA GLY A 360 -32.04 -22.47 -4.26
C GLY A 360 -30.83 -21.80 -4.93
N LEU A 361 -29.77 -21.54 -4.17
CA LEU A 361 -28.48 -21.06 -4.69
C LEU A 361 -27.77 -22.12 -5.54
N ALA A 362 -27.77 -23.38 -5.09
CA ALA A 362 -27.18 -24.51 -5.80
C ALA A 362 -27.92 -24.80 -7.11
N ASP A 363 -29.25 -24.76 -7.09
CA ASP A 363 -30.08 -24.95 -8.27
C ASP A 363 -29.86 -23.86 -9.32
N TYR A 364 -29.72 -22.61 -8.89
CA TYR A 364 -29.34 -21.53 -9.79
C TYR A 364 -27.95 -21.76 -10.41
N PHE A 365 -26.96 -22.15 -9.59
CA PHE A 365 -25.61 -22.44 -10.08
C PHE A 365 -25.60 -23.57 -11.13
N LEU A 366 -26.34 -24.66 -10.88
CA LEU A 366 -26.48 -25.77 -11.82
C LEU A 366 -27.19 -25.36 -13.11
N LEU A 367 -28.22 -24.51 -13.01
CA LEU A 367 -28.89 -23.95 -14.18
C LEU A 367 -27.92 -23.15 -15.05
N ARG A 368 -27.13 -22.25 -14.45
CA ARG A 368 -26.14 -21.44 -15.19
C ARG A 368 -25.05 -22.29 -15.86
N LEU A 369 -24.63 -23.39 -15.24
CA LEU A 369 -23.72 -24.35 -15.87
C LEU A 369 -24.37 -25.09 -17.06
N GLN A 370 -25.66 -25.41 -16.97
CA GLN A 370 -26.39 -26.07 -18.06
C GLN A 370 -26.62 -25.13 -19.24
N GLU A 371 -26.90 -23.86 -18.97
CA GLU A 371 -27.15 -22.81 -19.98
C GLU A 371 -25.86 -22.25 -20.61
N ALA A 372 -24.68 -22.64 -20.11
CA ALA A 372 -23.41 -22.16 -20.63
C ALA A 372 -23.25 -22.46 -22.15
N PRO A 373 -22.67 -21.53 -22.94
CA PRO A 373 -22.48 -21.69 -24.38
C PRO A 373 -21.71 -22.96 -24.75
N ALA A 374 -21.92 -23.48 -25.95
CA ALA A 374 -21.29 -24.73 -26.41
C ALA A 374 -19.75 -24.64 -26.48
N CYS A 375 -19.19 -23.44 -26.64
CA CYS A 375 -17.74 -23.18 -26.62
C CYS A 375 -17.08 -23.48 -25.25
N THR A 376 -17.88 -23.67 -24.19
CA THR A 376 -17.39 -24.17 -22.90
C THR A 376 -17.06 -25.67 -22.91
N GLU A 377 -17.53 -26.42 -23.90
CA GLU A 377 -17.11 -27.76 -24.31
C GLU A 377 -15.66 -27.83 -24.84
N GLN A 378 -14.66 -28.36 -24.12
CA GLN A 378 -13.32 -28.62 -24.69
C GLN A 378 -13.02 -30.12 -24.80
N GLU A 379 -12.42 -30.54 -25.91
CA GLU A 379 -11.94 -31.92 -26.06
C GLU A 379 -10.65 -32.11 -25.25
N VAL A 380 -10.72 -32.96 -24.21
CA VAL A 380 -9.59 -33.21 -23.29
C VAL A 380 -8.83 -34.49 -23.64
N ARG A 381 -9.50 -35.44 -24.31
CA ARG A 381 -8.94 -36.65 -24.90
C ARG A 381 -9.74 -36.98 -26.17
N PRO A 382 -9.18 -37.75 -27.14
CA PRO A 382 -9.90 -38.13 -28.34
C PRO A 382 -11.29 -38.72 -28.02
N GLY A 383 -12.36 -38.05 -28.43
CA GLY A 383 -13.74 -38.47 -28.20
C GLY A 383 -14.31 -38.18 -26.79
N VAL A 384 -13.55 -37.51 -25.90
CA VAL A 384 -14.00 -37.12 -24.55
C VAL A 384 -13.94 -35.61 -24.40
N ARG A 385 -15.11 -34.98 -24.25
CA ARG A 385 -15.26 -33.55 -23.96
C ARG A 385 -15.52 -33.30 -22.49
N ALA A 386 -14.91 -32.26 -21.95
CA ALA A 386 -15.04 -31.81 -20.57
C ALA A 386 -15.05 -30.27 -20.51
N GLY A 387 -15.59 -29.72 -19.43
CA GLY A 387 -15.56 -28.29 -19.15
C GLY A 387 -16.93 -27.62 -19.00
N ARG A 388 -18.05 -28.27 -19.34
CA ARG A 388 -19.39 -27.66 -19.17
C ARG A 388 -19.69 -27.32 -17.71
N LEU A 389 -19.26 -28.17 -16.78
CA LEU A 389 -19.51 -28.03 -15.36
C LEU A 389 -18.42 -27.24 -14.63
N VAL A 390 -17.45 -26.69 -15.37
CA VAL A 390 -16.47 -25.74 -14.84
C VAL A 390 -17.02 -24.33 -15.05
N PRO A 391 -17.41 -23.61 -13.98
CA PRO A 391 -18.10 -22.33 -14.12
C PRO A 391 -17.21 -21.28 -14.79
N LEU A 392 -17.85 -20.39 -15.53
CA LEU A 392 -17.22 -19.14 -15.97
C LEU A 392 -16.87 -18.29 -14.76
N TRP A 393 -15.88 -17.39 -14.88
CA TRP A 393 -15.47 -16.51 -13.78
C TRP A 393 -16.61 -15.60 -13.28
N ASP A 394 -17.50 -15.20 -14.18
CA ASP A 394 -18.79 -14.56 -13.89
C ASP A 394 -19.82 -15.15 -14.88
N PHE A 395 -21.00 -15.49 -14.39
CA PHE A 395 -21.99 -16.17 -15.23
C PHE A 395 -22.58 -15.27 -16.33
N ASP A 396 -22.58 -13.95 -16.14
CA ASP A 396 -23.16 -12.96 -17.04
C ASP A 396 -22.11 -12.23 -17.89
N ALA A 397 -20.83 -12.59 -17.77
CA ALA A 397 -19.78 -12.04 -18.63
C ALA A 397 -19.95 -12.53 -20.08
N PRO A 398 -19.69 -11.67 -21.08
CA PRO A 398 -19.70 -12.08 -22.48
C PRO A 398 -18.62 -13.13 -22.74
N VAL A 399 -18.93 -14.09 -23.60
CA VAL A 399 -18.01 -15.12 -24.06
C VAL A 399 -17.86 -14.96 -25.56
N ASP A 400 -16.67 -14.60 -26.04
CA ASP A 400 -16.40 -14.50 -27.47
C ASP A 400 -16.42 -15.90 -28.10
N GLU A 401 -17.32 -16.11 -29.07
CA GLU A 401 -17.49 -17.39 -29.77
C GLU A 401 -16.49 -17.56 -30.93
N ASP A 402 -15.81 -16.48 -31.34
CA ASP A 402 -15.01 -16.39 -32.58
C ASP A 402 -13.47 -16.42 -32.37
N GLU A 403 -12.95 -16.33 -31.13
CA GLU A 403 -11.50 -16.32 -30.89
C GLU A 403 -10.92 -17.70 -30.47
N GLU A 404 -9.65 -17.93 -30.83
CA GLU A 404 -8.78 -19.00 -30.26
C GLU A 404 -8.58 -18.86 -28.73
N ALA A 405 -9.07 -17.78 -28.11
CA ALA A 405 -9.01 -17.53 -26.68
C ALA A 405 -10.01 -18.40 -25.90
N LYS A 406 -9.48 -19.30 -25.04
CA LYS A 406 -10.30 -20.16 -24.18
C LYS A 406 -11.17 -19.33 -23.23
N PRO A 407 -12.46 -19.68 -23.01
CA PRO A 407 -13.34 -18.94 -22.11
C PRO A 407 -12.76 -18.89 -20.69
N LEU A 408 -12.87 -17.71 -20.05
CA LEU A 408 -12.36 -17.48 -18.70
C LEU A 408 -13.23 -18.19 -17.65
N ARG A 409 -12.59 -19.02 -16.82
CA ARG A 409 -13.24 -19.94 -15.89
C ARG A 409 -12.75 -19.75 -14.47
N ASP A 410 -13.54 -20.27 -13.53
CA ASP A 410 -13.16 -20.36 -12.13
C ASP A 410 -13.33 -21.78 -11.57
N ALA A 411 -12.29 -22.61 -11.74
CA ALA A 411 -12.23 -23.95 -11.16
C ALA A 411 -12.39 -23.95 -9.62
N SER A 412 -11.94 -22.90 -8.92
CA SER A 412 -12.11 -22.79 -7.47
C SER A 412 -13.59 -22.62 -7.11
N ALA A 413 -14.35 -21.80 -7.85
CA ALA A 413 -15.79 -21.65 -7.64
C ALA A 413 -16.53 -22.98 -7.83
N GLY A 414 -16.16 -23.78 -8.83
CA GLY A 414 -16.72 -25.11 -9.06
C GLY A 414 -16.52 -26.05 -7.87
N VAL A 415 -15.29 -26.14 -7.35
CA VAL A 415 -14.95 -27.00 -6.21
C VAL A 415 -15.61 -26.52 -4.92
N ILE A 416 -15.70 -25.20 -4.69
CA ILE A 416 -16.42 -24.62 -3.53
C ILE A 416 -17.90 -24.97 -3.58
N ALA A 417 -18.55 -24.78 -4.73
CA ALA A 417 -19.95 -25.10 -4.91
C ALA A 417 -20.21 -26.59 -4.72
N ALA A 418 -19.35 -27.46 -5.26
CA ALA A 418 -19.44 -28.91 -5.07
C ALA A 418 -19.31 -29.30 -3.58
N ASN A 419 -18.40 -28.67 -2.82
CA ASN A 419 -18.27 -28.93 -1.39
C ASN A 419 -19.50 -28.46 -0.59
N GLY A 420 -20.12 -27.34 -0.99
CA GLY A 420 -21.40 -26.90 -0.44
C GLY A 420 -22.55 -27.86 -0.78
N MET A 421 -22.62 -28.33 -2.03
CA MET A 421 -23.61 -29.33 -2.47
C MET A 421 -23.47 -30.67 -1.73
N LEU A 422 -22.27 -31.07 -1.33
CA LEU A 422 -22.08 -32.24 -0.44
C LEU A 422 -22.71 -32.02 0.94
N LEU A 423 -22.60 -30.82 1.54
CA LEU A 423 -23.28 -30.52 2.81
C LEU A 423 -24.79 -30.52 2.64
N ILE A 424 -25.29 -29.96 1.54
CA ILE A 424 -26.71 -30.01 1.22
C ILE A 424 -27.16 -31.46 1.09
N ALA A 425 -26.42 -32.30 0.35
CA ALA A 425 -26.71 -33.72 0.20
C ALA A 425 -26.77 -34.44 1.57
N GLN A 426 -25.79 -34.20 2.44
CA GLN A 426 -25.77 -34.77 3.80
C GLN A 426 -26.97 -34.30 4.64
N ALA A 427 -27.34 -33.02 4.54
CA ALA A 427 -28.48 -32.45 5.26
C ALA A 427 -29.81 -33.03 4.78
N VAL A 428 -30.05 -33.07 3.46
CA VAL A 428 -31.31 -33.63 2.91
C VAL A 428 -31.39 -35.15 3.08
N ALA A 429 -30.25 -35.85 3.13
CA ALA A 429 -30.21 -37.27 3.49
C ALA A 429 -30.63 -37.48 4.95
N ALA A 430 -30.20 -36.62 5.87
CA ALA A 430 -30.65 -36.65 7.26
C ALA A 430 -32.16 -36.37 7.41
N GLU A 431 -32.75 -35.59 6.49
CA GLU A 431 -34.20 -35.38 6.40
C GLU A 431 -34.95 -36.53 5.69
N GLY A 432 -34.25 -37.55 5.18
CA GLY A 432 -34.83 -38.69 4.47
C GLY A 432 -35.20 -38.43 3.01
N ASN A 433 -34.73 -37.34 2.41
CA ASN A 433 -35.01 -36.99 1.01
C ASN A 433 -33.95 -37.57 0.06
N ALA A 434 -34.13 -38.84 -0.32
CA ALA A 434 -33.22 -39.55 -1.22
C ALA A 434 -33.08 -38.90 -2.61
N ALA A 435 -34.15 -38.29 -3.15
CA ALA A 435 -34.12 -37.67 -4.47
C ALA A 435 -33.23 -36.42 -4.50
N LEU A 436 -33.33 -35.55 -3.49
CA LEU A 436 -32.46 -34.40 -3.36
C LEU A 436 -31.02 -34.80 -3.02
N PHE A 437 -30.84 -35.86 -2.22
CA PHE A 437 -29.52 -36.42 -1.98
C PHE A 437 -28.83 -36.79 -3.30
N GLU A 438 -29.46 -37.64 -4.12
CA GLU A 438 -28.88 -38.07 -5.40
C GLU A 438 -28.60 -36.89 -6.35
N LYS A 439 -29.49 -35.89 -6.37
CA LYS A 439 -29.30 -34.67 -7.17
C LYS A 439 -28.03 -33.91 -6.77
N TYR A 440 -27.91 -33.50 -5.50
CA TYR A 440 -26.79 -32.66 -5.07
C TYR A 440 -25.49 -33.45 -4.92
N HIS A 441 -25.56 -34.71 -4.48
CA HIS A 441 -24.42 -35.61 -4.44
C HIS A 441 -23.88 -35.88 -5.86
N GLY A 442 -24.76 -36.25 -6.80
CA GLY A 442 -24.38 -36.48 -8.19
C GLY A 442 -23.82 -35.24 -8.87
N ALA A 443 -24.43 -34.07 -8.62
CA ALA A 443 -23.93 -32.78 -9.13
C ALA A 443 -22.54 -32.44 -8.57
N ALA A 444 -22.32 -32.61 -7.27
CA ALA A 444 -21.03 -32.36 -6.64
C ALA A 444 -19.91 -33.23 -7.24
N LEU A 445 -20.17 -34.54 -7.40
CA LEU A 445 -19.21 -35.47 -8.03
C LEU A 445 -18.96 -35.11 -9.50
N ALA A 446 -20.00 -34.74 -10.24
CA ALA A 446 -19.89 -34.37 -11.65
C ALA A 446 -19.05 -33.09 -11.85
N ILE A 447 -19.31 -32.05 -11.05
CA ILE A 447 -18.54 -30.79 -11.11
C ILE A 447 -17.06 -31.04 -10.80
N VAL A 448 -16.74 -31.80 -9.76
CA VAL A 448 -15.34 -32.10 -9.40
C VAL A 448 -14.67 -32.96 -10.48
N SER A 449 -15.37 -33.97 -11.00
CA SER A 449 -14.83 -34.83 -12.07
C SER A 449 -14.52 -34.04 -13.34
N ASP A 450 -15.43 -33.16 -13.76
CA ASP A 450 -15.26 -32.31 -14.94
C ASP A 450 -14.15 -31.26 -14.73
N THR A 451 -14.06 -30.70 -13.51
CA THR A 451 -12.98 -29.79 -13.12
C THR A 451 -11.61 -30.47 -13.17
N ILE A 452 -11.49 -31.71 -12.69
CA ILE A 452 -10.23 -32.45 -12.78
C ILE A 452 -9.92 -32.83 -14.24
N ALA A 453 -10.93 -33.19 -15.03
CA ALA A 453 -10.74 -33.55 -16.42
C ALA A 453 -10.15 -32.40 -17.25
N LEU A 454 -10.62 -31.17 -17.02
CA LEU A 454 -10.17 -29.98 -17.75
C LEU A 454 -8.98 -29.27 -17.10
N CYS A 455 -8.99 -29.09 -15.78
CA CYS A 455 -8.12 -28.13 -15.09
C CYS A 455 -6.94 -28.76 -14.33
N TYR A 456 -6.85 -30.09 -14.22
CA TYR A 456 -5.76 -30.74 -13.46
C TYR A 456 -4.39 -30.53 -14.12
N ALA A 457 -3.40 -30.08 -13.35
CA ALA A 457 -2.03 -29.90 -13.83
C ALA A 457 -1.31 -31.25 -14.02
N ALA A 458 -0.97 -31.58 -15.28
CA ALA A 458 -0.47 -32.90 -15.68
C ALA A 458 1.01 -33.18 -15.35
N ASP A 459 1.80 -32.18 -14.95
CA ASP A 459 3.21 -32.33 -14.64
C ASP A 459 3.44 -33.20 -13.38
N ARG A 460 4.43 -34.10 -13.48
CA ARG A 460 4.72 -35.13 -12.46
C ARG A 460 5.97 -34.80 -11.63
N VAL A 461 5.84 -34.94 -10.32
CA VAL A 461 6.93 -34.83 -9.33
C VAL A 461 7.05 -36.16 -8.58
N GLU A 462 8.28 -36.63 -8.39
CA GLU A 462 8.62 -37.89 -7.70
C GLU A 462 9.55 -37.61 -6.50
N LEU A 463 9.49 -38.45 -5.48
CA LEU A 463 10.42 -38.39 -4.34
C LEU A 463 11.64 -39.25 -4.65
N VAL A 464 12.84 -38.70 -4.45
CA VAL A 464 14.12 -39.39 -4.61
C VAL A 464 14.81 -39.41 -3.24
N GLY A 465 15.21 -40.59 -2.78
CA GLY A 465 16.01 -40.73 -1.56
C GLY A 465 17.46 -40.29 -1.80
N GLN A 466 18.00 -39.42 -0.94
CA GLN A 466 19.41 -39.05 -0.96
C GLN A 466 20.16 -39.85 0.11
N GLN A 467 21.09 -40.72 -0.30
CA GLN A 467 22.11 -41.27 0.61
C GLN A 467 23.22 -40.23 0.74
N GLN A 468 23.38 -39.62 1.92
CA GLN A 468 24.60 -38.89 2.26
C GLN A 468 25.64 -39.92 2.73
N GLN A 469 26.77 -40.00 2.03
CA GLN A 469 27.99 -40.57 2.60
C GLN A 469 28.58 -39.51 3.53
N GLU A 470 28.39 -39.68 4.84
CA GLU A 470 29.20 -38.97 5.83
C GLU A 470 30.51 -39.73 6.00
N GLU A 471 31.64 -39.03 5.86
CA GLU A 471 32.96 -39.51 6.29
C GLU A 471 32.94 -39.76 7.80
N GLU A 472 33.52 -40.87 8.21
CA GLU A 472 33.53 -41.40 9.58
C GLU A 472 33.92 -40.37 10.65
N GLU A 473 32.97 -40.01 11.51
CA GLU A 473 33.23 -39.66 12.92
C GLU A 473 32.08 -40.14 13.81
N GLU A 474 32.43 -40.75 14.94
CA GLU A 474 31.61 -41.65 15.75
C GLU A 474 30.24 -41.07 16.20
N GLY A 475 29.15 -41.78 15.87
CA GLY A 475 27.94 -41.83 16.71
C GLY A 475 26.71 -40.98 16.32
N GLY A 476 26.60 -40.49 15.09
CA GLY A 476 25.41 -39.76 14.60
C GLY A 476 24.35 -40.65 13.95
N ALA A 477 23.07 -40.42 14.24
CA ALA A 477 21.96 -41.12 13.60
C ALA A 477 21.80 -40.70 12.12
N GLU A 478 21.77 -41.67 11.20
CA GLU A 478 21.51 -41.45 9.77
C GLU A 478 20.21 -40.64 9.55
N THR A 479 20.32 -39.40 9.06
CA THR A 479 19.17 -38.58 8.67
C THR A 479 19.12 -38.45 7.15
N ALA A 480 18.61 -39.47 6.47
CA ALA A 480 18.38 -39.40 5.02
C ALA A 480 17.23 -38.42 4.72
N SER A 481 17.55 -37.27 4.09
CA SER A 481 16.55 -36.27 3.67
C SER A 481 15.80 -36.72 2.40
N VAL A 482 14.49 -36.53 2.37
CA VAL A 482 13.63 -36.87 1.21
C VAL A 482 13.57 -35.66 0.27
N VAL A 483 14.08 -35.81 -0.96
CA VAL A 483 14.12 -34.72 -1.95
C VAL A 483 13.11 -34.97 -3.07
N ALA A 484 12.17 -34.05 -3.29
CA ALA A 484 11.22 -34.12 -4.40
C ALA A 484 11.85 -33.58 -5.70
N ARG A 485 12.00 -34.42 -6.72
CA ARG A 485 12.52 -34.04 -8.05
C ARG A 485 11.44 -34.21 -9.12
N ARG A 486 11.48 -33.36 -10.14
CA ARG A 486 10.62 -33.50 -11.32
C ARG A 486 10.96 -34.80 -12.06
N ALA A 487 9.95 -35.58 -12.42
CA ALA A 487 10.15 -36.79 -13.22
C ALA A 487 10.72 -36.44 -14.61
N PRO A 488 11.55 -37.30 -15.24
CA PRO A 488 11.99 -37.09 -16.61
C PRO A 488 10.78 -36.97 -17.57
N PRO A 489 10.89 -36.19 -18.65
CA PRO A 489 9.75 -35.81 -19.46
C PRO A 489 9.26 -36.97 -20.33
N ASP A 490 8.19 -37.64 -19.92
CA ASP A 490 7.42 -38.52 -20.81
C ASP A 490 6.44 -37.72 -21.70
N SER A 491 6.27 -36.40 -21.48
CA SER A 491 5.40 -35.53 -22.28
C SER A 491 5.83 -34.06 -22.24
N GLU A 492 5.50 -33.30 -23.29
CA GLU A 492 5.74 -31.85 -23.48
C GLU A 492 4.98 -30.93 -22.49
N ALA A 493 4.59 -31.42 -21.31
CA ALA A 493 3.78 -30.67 -20.35
C ALA A 493 4.59 -29.56 -19.64
N GLU A 494 4.17 -28.30 -19.83
CA GLU A 494 4.68 -27.12 -19.13
C GLU A 494 4.60 -27.28 -17.60
N SER A 495 5.63 -26.83 -16.86
CA SER A 495 5.66 -26.89 -15.39
C SER A 495 4.55 -26.06 -14.76
N PHE A 496 3.90 -26.60 -13.72
CA PHE A 496 2.86 -25.89 -12.99
C PHE A 496 2.79 -26.30 -11.51
N GLU A 497 3.17 -25.38 -10.62
CA GLU A 497 3.27 -25.66 -9.18
C GLU A 497 1.91 -25.89 -8.48
N CYS A 498 0.82 -25.33 -9.00
CA CYS A 498 -0.53 -25.59 -8.50
C CYS A 498 -1.11 -26.93 -8.97
N ILE A 499 -2.13 -27.40 -8.26
CA ILE A 499 -2.86 -28.64 -8.60
C ILE A 499 -3.89 -28.40 -9.72
N LEU A 500 -4.57 -27.24 -9.69
CA LEU A 500 -5.59 -26.85 -10.67
C LEU A 500 -5.12 -25.63 -11.47
N ARG A 501 -5.48 -25.58 -12.75
CA ARG A 501 -5.42 -24.41 -13.64
C ARG A 501 -6.80 -23.73 -13.69
N CYS A 502 -6.91 -22.59 -14.39
CA CYS A 502 -8.19 -21.96 -14.72
C CYS A 502 -9.05 -21.50 -13.51
N SER A 503 -8.45 -20.89 -12.47
CA SER A 503 -9.17 -20.36 -11.29
C SER A 503 -9.24 -18.83 -11.25
N THR A 504 -9.79 -18.19 -12.30
CA THR A 504 -9.86 -16.73 -12.42
C THR A 504 -10.77 -16.13 -11.35
N ALA A 505 -10.19 -15.35 -10.43
CA ALA A 505 -10.91 -14.76 -9.30
C ALA A 505 -11.67 -13.48 -9.66
N ASN A 506 -11.07 -12.64 -10.51
CA ASN A 506 -11.61 -11.36 -10.91
C ASN A 506 -11.04 -11.00 -12.28
N ASN A 507 -11.91 -10.72 -13.26
CA ASN A 507 -11.53 -10.22 -14.58
C ASN A 507 -12.32 -8.95 -14.95
N ASN A 508 -12.74 -8.19 -13.95
CA ASN A 508 -13.44 -6.94 -14.20
C ASN A 508 -12.44 -5.87 -14.67
N GLU A 509 -12.58 -5.42 -15.92
CA GLU A 509 -11.73 -4.41 -16.55
C GLU A 509 -11.68 -3.07 -15.81
N SER A 510 -12.73 -2.75 -15.05
CA SER A 510 -12.81 -1.52 -14.28
C SER A 510 -12.13 -1.60 -12.91
N TRP A 511 -11.72 -2.81 -12.48
CA TRP A 511 -11.00 -3.03 -11.24
C TRP A 511 -9.52 -2.64 -11.40
N THR A 512 -8.97 -1.90 -10.44
CA THR A 512 -7.57 -1.42 -10.49
C THR A 512 -6.52 -2.52 -10.61
N ASP A 513 -6.82 -3.73 -10.12
CA ASP A 513 -5.98 -4.94 -10.25
C ASP A 513 -6.76 -6.09 -10.92
N SER A 514 -6.89 -6.09 -12.24
CA SER A 514 -7.50 -7.23 -12.95
C SER A 514 -6.67 -8.52 -12.74
N PHE A 515 -7.29 -9.58 -12.23
CA PHE A 515 -6.65 -10.87 -11.93
C PHE A 515 -7.07 -11.96 -12.93
N SER A 516 -6.92 -11.66 -14.22
CA SER A 516 -7.48 -12.43 -15.34
C SER A 516 -6.96 -13.88 -15.45
N PHE A 517 -5.77 -14.20 -14.90
CA PHE A 517 -5.05 -15.45 -15.17
C PHE A 517 -4.36 -16.07 -13.95
N LEU A 518 -4.91 -15.94 -12.75
CA LEU A 518 -4.23 -16.30 -11.51
C LEU A 518 -4.95 -17.42 -10.77
N VAL A 519 -4.27 -18.53 -10.50
CA VAL A 519 -4.81 -19.60 -9.66
C VAL A 519 -4.65 -19.21 -8.19
N ILE A 520 -5.77 -19.07 -7.48
CA ILE A 520 -5.79 -18.86 -6.03
C ILE A 520 -5.84 -20.21 -5.31
N ILE A 521 -5.07 -20.36 -4.23
CA ILE A 521 -4.88 -21.60 -3.46
C ILE A 521 -6.16 -22.12 -2.77
N THR A 522 -7.20 -21.29 -2.69
CA THR A 522 -8.51 -21.63 -2.13
C THR A 522 -9.07 -22.94 -2.70
N GLY A 523 -9.00 -23.12 -4.03
CA GLY A 523 -9.48 -24.32 -4.70
C GLY A 523 -8.77 -25.60 -4.25
N THR A 524 -7.47 -25.53 -3.96
CA THR A 524 -6.66 -26.66 -3.50
C THR A 524 -7.12 -27.20 -2.15
N VAL A 525 -7.33 -26.33 -1.16
CA VAL A 525 -7.76 -26.75 0.19
C VAL A 525 -9.15 -27.36 0.15
N VAL A 526 -10.07 -26.70 -0.57
CA VAL A 526 -11.46 -27.15 -0.63
C VAL A 526 -11.57 -28.46 -1.42
N MET A 527 -10.73 -28.66 -2.44
CA MET A 527 -10.58 -29.93 -3.17
C MET A 527 -10.05 -31.04 -2.26
N LEU A 528 -9.08 -30.75 -1.39
CA LEU A 528 -8.62 -31.72 -0.40
C LEU A 528 -9.68 -32.01 0.67
N GLN A 529 -10.41 -31.00 1.14
CA GLN A 529 -11.56 -31.16 2.04
C GLN A 529 -12.65 -32.05 1.45
N PHE A 530 -12.93 -31.88 0.16
CA PHE A 530 -13.91 -32.69 -0.57
C PHE A 530 -13.61 -34.19 -0.44
N THR A 531 -12.34 -34.58 -0.51
CA THR A 531 -11.91 -36.00 -0.38
C THR A 531 -11.97 -36.56 1.04
N GLN A 532 -12.10 -35.71 2.06
CA GLN A 532 -12.01 -36.10 3.47
C GLN A 532 -13.39 -36.23 4.13
N ARG A 533 -14.45 -35.79 3.47
CA ARG A 533 -15.81 -35.89 4.01
C ARG A 533 -16.31 -37.32 3.87
N PRO A 534 -16.83 -37.93 4.95
CA PRO A 534 -17.48 -39.23 4.87
C PRO A 534 -18.81 -39.05 4.13
N VAL A 535 -18.76 -39.19 2.82
CA VAL A 535 -19.93 -39.43 2.00
C VAL A 535 -20.07 -40.95 1.91
N PRO A 536 -21.29 -41.52 1.86
CA PRO A 536 -21.47 -42.85 1.30
C PRO A 536 -21.17 -42.75 -0.20
N LEU A 537 -19.90 -42.50 -0.55
CA LEU A 537 -19.31 -42.97 -1.78
C LEU A 537 -19.61 -44.45 -1.75
N ASN A 538 -20.59 -44.88 -2.54
CA ASN A 538 -20.87 -46.29 -2.76
C ASN A 538 -19.52 -47.01 -2.75
N THR A 539 -19.48 -48.06 -1.96
CA THR A 539 -18.45 -49.08 -1.68
C THR A 539 -17.80 -49.62 -2.96
N CYS A 540 -17.35 -48.75 -3.84
CA CYS A 540 -17.02 -48.98 -5.23
C CYS A 540 -15.76 -48.23 -5.59
N ILE A 541 -15.48 -47.00 -5.14
CA ILE A 541 -14.16 -46.37 -5.44
C ILE A 541 -13.07 -46.96 -4.53
N LEU A 542 -13.27 -47.00 -3.21
CA LEU A 542 -12.31 -47.68 -2.30
C LEU A 542 -12.28 -49.21 -2.49
N HIS A 543 -13.39 -49.81 -2.92
CA HIS A 543 -13.52 -51.26 -3.12
C HIS A 543 -13.10 -51.74 -4.52
N SER A 544 -13.09 -50.85 -5.53
CA SER A 544 -12.49 -51.13 -6.85
C SER A 544 -10.99 -50.84 -6.88
N LEU A 545 -10.51 -49.89 -6.07
CA LEU A 545 -9.08 -49.61 -5.90
C LEU A 545 -8.40 -50.64 -4.97
N PHE A 546 -9.11 -51.24 -4.02
CA PHE A 546 -8.55 -52.24 -3.09
C PHE A 546 -9.57 -53.34 -2.72
N PRO A 547 -9.45 -54.57 -3.25
CA PRO A 547 -10.24 -55.70 -2.77
C PRO A 547 -9.68 -56.22 -1.44
N GLN A 548 -10.42 -56.06 -0.33
CA GLN A 548 -10.11 -56.76 0.92
C GLN A 548 -10.92 -58.06 1.02
N ASN A 549 -10.20 -59.18 1.22
CA ASN A 549 -10.77 -60.48 1.58
C ASN A 549 -11.56 -60.38 2.90
N GLN A 550 -12.76 -60.96 2.89
CA GLN A 550 -13.63 -61.08 4.06
C GLN A 550 -12.94 -61.83 5.21
N ILE A 551 -12.86 -61.21 6.38
CA ILE A 551 -12.79 -61.91 7.67
C ILE A 551 -13.78 -61.23 8.62
N ASN A 552 -14.87 -61.94 8.95
CA ASN A 552 -15.81 -61.60 10.01
C ASN A 552 -15.08 -61.52 11.36
N PRO A 553 -15.57 -60.68 12.29
CA PRO A 553 -15.97 -61.29 13.55
C PRO A 553 -17.22 -60.68 14.19
N THR A 554 -18.13 -61.59 14.52
CA THR A 554 -19.05 -61.54 15.65
C THR A 554 -18.31 -61.35 16.98
N GLY A 555 -18.90 -60.58 17.92
CA GLY A 555 -18.82 -60.95 19.34
C GLY A 555 -18.37 -59.90 20.35
N ASN A 556 -19.35 -59.50 21.16
CA ASN A 556 -19.32 -59.25 22.60
C ASN A 556 -19.05 -57.86 23.22
N LYS A 557 -19.92 -57.61 24.20
CA LYS A 557 -20.11 -56.49 25.12
C LYS A 557 -19.16 -56.52 26.34
N ARG A 558 -19.24 -55.42 27.11
CA ARG A 558 -18.84 -55.16 28.52
C ARG A 558 -17.48 -54.48 28.66
N ASP A 559 -17.21 -53.57 29.59
CA ASP A 559 -17.97 -52.84 30.61
C ASP A 559 -17.07 -51.68 31.09
N SER A 560 -17.67 -50.69 31.73
CA SER A 560 -17.06 -49.57 32.46
C SER A 560 -16.15 -49.96 33.63
N SER A 561 -15.04 -49.24 33.87
CA SER A 561 -14.71 -48.57 35.16
C SER A 561 -13.27 -48.04 35.27
N MET A 562 -13.18 -46.83 35.84
CA MET A 562 -12.19 -46.26 36.79
C MET A 562 -10.67 -46.27 36.55
N SER A 563 -10.12 -45.04 36.59
CA SER A 563 -8.92 -44.54 37.28
C SER A 563 -7.87 -45.55 37.80
N ASP A 564 -6.61 -45.40 37.41
CA ASP A 564 -5.61 -44.73 38.26
C ASP A 564 -4.22 -44.63 37.60
N THR A 565 -3.62 -43.46 37.84
CA THR A 565 -2.20 -43.11 37.98
C THR A 565 -1.13 -44.20 37.80
N THR A 566 -0.17 -44.01 36.87
CA THR A 566 1.26 -44.27 37.15
C THR A 566 2.17 -43.56 36.14
N ALA A 567 2.86 -42.54 36.64
CA ALA A 567 3.98 -41.90 35.97
C ALA A 567 5.23 -42.78 36.09
N MET A 568 5.90 -43.09 34.97
CA MET A 568 7.26 -43.62 34.97
C MET A 568 8.19 -42.69 34.18
N LYS A 569 9.18 -42.19 34.93
CA LYS A 569 10.31 -41.36 34.48
C LYS A 569 11.24 -42.17 33.58
N HIS A 570 11.67 -41.57 32.47
CA HIS A 570 13.00 -41.79 31.94
C HIS A 570 13.70 -40.46 31.70
N LYS A 571 14.98 -40.43 32.08
CA LYS A 571 15.81 -39.25 32.32
C LYS A 571 17.05 -39.38 31.44
N SER A 572 17.67 -38.23 31.16
CA SER A 572 19.00 -38.02 30.57
C SER A 572 18.99 -37.94 29.03
N SER A 573 19.62 -36.99 28.35
CA SER A 573 20.62 -35.98 28.75
C SER A 573 20.60 -34.83 27.73
N ILE A 574 20.50 -33.58 28.17
CA ILE A 574 20.81 -32.40 27.33
C ILE A 574 22.03 -31.75 27.96
N GLU A 575 23.15 -31.84 27.25
CA GLU A 575 24.36 -31.07 27.53
C GLU A 575 24.05 -29.58 27.45
N LYS A 576 24.48 -28.85 28.49
CA LYS A 576 24.47 -27.40 28.52
C LYS A 576 25.56 -26.88 27.59
N ILE A 577 25.19 -26.44 26.40
CA ILE A 577 26.02 -25.55 25.58
C ILE A 577 25.76 -24.11 26.08
N PRO A 578 26.82 -23.30 26.34
CA PRO A 578 26.68 -22.01 27.00
C PRO A 578 25.89 -21.01 26.16
N ALA A 579 25.00 -20.27 26.82
CA ALA A 579 24.32 -19.11 26.29
C ALA A 579 25.37 -18.12 25.77
N SER A 580 25.43 -17.97 24.45
CA SER A 580 26.07 -16.83 23.80
C SER A 580 24.96 -15.99 23.18
N ASP A 581 25.06 -14.69 23.45
CA ASP A 581 24.05 -13.68 23.18
C ASP A 581 23.60 -13.66 21.72
N ALA A 582 22.39 -14.16 21.48
CA ALA A 582 21.62 -13.88 20.27
C ALA A 582 20.31 -13.24 20.70
N GLU A 583 20.26 -11.91 20.70
CA GLU A 583 19.05 -11.12 20.89
C GLU A 583 17.98 -11.59 19.88
N VAL A 584 16.91 -12.20 20.42
CA VAL A 584 15.67 -12.49 19.71
C VAL A 584 14.99 -11.15 19.44
N MET A 585 15.15 -10.62 18.24
CA MET A 585 14.44 -9.43 17.77
C MET A 585 12.97 -9.79 17.51
N HIS A 586 12.11 -9.41 18.45
CA HIS A 586 10.68 -9.22 18.25
C HIS A 586 10.44 -8.36 17.00
N TYR A 587 9.61 -8.81 16.08
CA TYR A 587 8.93 -7.94 15.12
C TYR A 587 7.44 -8.06 15.41
N ASP A 588 7.06 -7.39 16.50
CA ASP A 588 5.69 -6.98 16.75
C ASP A 588 5.27 -5.94 15.69
N ALA A 589 4.04 -5.46 15.82
CA ALA A 589 3.38 -4.43 15.02
C ALA A 589 4.30 -3.35 14.42
N HIS A 590 3.80 -2.65 13.39
CA HIS A 590 4.36 -1.37 12.93
C HIS A 590 5.06 -0.64 14.08
N PRO A 591 6.38 -0.42 14.00
CA PRO A 591 7.02 0.34 15.05
C PRO A 591 6.35 1.70 15.01
N SER A 592 5.66 2.02 16.10
CA SER A 592 5.09 3.34 16.30
C SER A 592 6.20 4.36 16.04
N ALA A 593 5.86 5.59 15.65
CA ALA A 593 6.87 6.63 15.54
C ALA A 593 7.73 6.77 16.83
N GLU A 594 7.22 6.31 17.98
CA GLU A 594 7.95 6.13 19.25
C GLU A 594 8.97 4.99 19.20
N GLU A 595 8.64 3.75 18.80
CA GLU A 595 9.63 2.67 18.65
C GLU A 595 10.73 3.00 17.63
N MET A 596 10.39 3.72 16.56
CA MET A 596 11.36 4.24 15.61
C MET A 596 12.25 5.32 16.24
N ALA A 597 11.68 6.23 17.05
CA ALA A 597 12.44 7.23 17.79
C ALA A 597 13.33 6.58 18.87
N GLU A 598 12.89 5.49 19.47
CA GLU A 598 13.59 4.72 20.51
C GLU A 598 14.71 3.86 19.90
N ALA A 599 14.50 3.26 18.73
CA ALA A 599 15.54 2.62 17.90
C ALA A 599 16.58 3.64 17.41
N ILE A 600 16.16 4.85 17.04
CA ILE A 600 17.06 5.96 16.66
C ILE A 600 17.82 6.51 17.88
N ALA A 601 17.19 6.55 19.06
CA ALA A 601 17.79 7.02 20.31
C ALA A 601 18.77 6.00 20.94
N SER A 602 18.48 4.71 20.80
CA SER A 602 19.33 3.60 21.23
C SER A 602 20.51 3.36 20.28
N ALA A 603 20.33 3.56 18.97
CA ALA A 603 21.40 3.51 17.98
C ALA A 603 22.18 4.84 17.88
N LYS A 604 22.93 5.19 18.94
CA LYS A 604 23.83 6.36 18.92
C LYS A 604 24.98 6.15 17.93
N LEU A 605 24.80 6.58 16.69
CA LEU A 605 25.89 6.74 15.72
C LEU A 605 26.92 7.73 16.28
N ALA A 606 28.19 7.35 16.29
CA ALA A 606 29.26 8.28 16.62
C ALA A 606 29.32 9.37 15.53
N PRO A 607 29.18 10.67 15.88
CA PRO A 607 29.07 11.74 14.89
C PRO A 607 30.34 11.94 14.05
N LEU A 608 31.45 11.28 14.41
CA LEU A 608 32.77 11.42 13.79
C LEU A 608 33.29 10.09 13.19
N SER A 609 32.45 9.09 12.94
CA SER A 609 32.91 7.85 12.30
C SER A 609 33.46 8.11 10.89
N ARG A 610 34.47 7.33 10.46
CA ARG A 610 35.15 7.56 9.16
C ARG A 610 34.19 7.52 7.95
N PRO A 611 33.20 6.60 7.87
CA PRO A 611 32.19 6.61 6.82
C PRO A 611 31.28 7.83 6.87
N LEU A 612 30.86 8.27 8.07
CA LEU A 612 29.99 9.43 8.26
C LEU A 612 30.72 10.74 7.91
N LEU A 613 32.00 10.85 8.25
CA LEU A 613 32.82 12.00 7.90
C LEU A 613 33.01 12.11 6.38
N LYS A 614 33.16 10.97 5.69
CA LYS A 614 33.16 10.92 4.22
C LYS A 614 31.81 11.36 3.64
N LEU A 615 30.69 10.96 4.26
CA LEU A 615 29.35 11.42 3.88
C LEU A 615 29.20 12.94 4.06
N TYR A 616 29.68 13.49 5.19
CA TYR A 616 29.67 14.93 5.43
C TYR A 616 30.51 15.71 4.43
N CYS A 617 31.66 15.18 3.98
CA CYS A 617 32.42 15.78 2.89
C CYS A 617 31.60 15.84 1.59
N PHE A 618 30.85 14.78 1.26
CA PHE A 618 29.96 14.81 0.09
C PHE A 618 28.79 15.79 0.28
N CYS A 619 28.17 15.83 1.46
CA CYS A 619 27.13 16.82 1.79
C CYS A 619 27.66 18.25 1.70
N ALA A 620 28.89 18.52 2.15
CA ALA A 620 29.50 19.84 2.05
C ALA A 620 29.68 20.30 0.59
N VAL A 621 30.04 19.37 -0.31
CA VAL A 621 30.07 19.66 -1.75
C VAL A 621 28.66 19.87 -2.31
N ALA A 622 27.66 19.09 -1.87
CA ALA A 622 26.27 19.30 -2.26
C ALA A 622 25.69 20.63 -1.75
N PHE A 623 26.17 21.15 -0.61
CA PHE A 623 25.78 22.46 -0.09
C PHE A 623 26.21 23.59 -1.05
N LEU A 624 27.28 23.39 -1.85
CA LEU A 624 27.67 24.34 -2.89
C LEU A 624 26.58 24.55 -3.95
N CYS A 625 25.65 23.60 -4.14
CA CYS A 625 24.49 23.78 -5.01
C CYS A 625 23.54 24.87 -4.48
N SER A 626 23.33 24.92 -3.16
CA SER A 626 22.53 25.95 -2.50
C SER A 626 23.27 27.28 -2.45
N THR A 627 24.58 27.26 -2.20
CA THR A 627 25.47 28.43 -2.32
C THR A 627 25.42 29.03 -3.73
N MET A 628 25.44 28.20 -4.77
CA MET A 628 25.29 28.66 -6.16
C MET A 628 23.94 29.36 -6.38
N ASN A 629 22.84 28.78 -5.91
CA ASN A 629 21.51 29.42 -5.98
C ASN A 629 21.49 30.79 -5.27
N GLY A 630 22.15 30.89 -4.11
CA GLY A 630 22.33 32.16 -3.38
C GLY A 630 23.16 33.17 -4.14
N TYR A 631 24.26 32.73 -4.74
CA TYR A 631 25.14 33.59 -5.53
C TYR A 631 24.40 34.16 -6.76
N ASP A 632 23.74 33.29 -7.53
CA ASP A 632 23.06 33.63 -8.78
C ASP A 632 21.84 34.52 -8.54
N GLY A 633 21.11 34.31 -7.45
CA GLY A 633 20.02 35.19 -7.05
C GLY A 633 20.52 36.57 -6.62
N SER A 634 21.55 36.63 -5.76
CA SER A 634 21.99 37.88 -5.13
C SER A 634 22.90 38.76 -5.99
N ILE A 635 23.62 38.19 -6.97
CA ILE A 635 24.48 38.97 -7.87
C ILE A 635 23.69 40.04 -8.62
N PHE A 636 22.46 39.72 -9.07
CA PHE A 636 21.65 40.69 -9.80
C PHE A 636 21.14 41.83 -8.92
N GLY A 637 21.05 41.64 -7.60
CA GLY A 637 20.78 42.76 -6.71
C GLY A 637 21.90 43.80 -6.70
N SER A 638 23.12 43.41 -7.06
CA SER A 638 24.31 44.26 -6.98
C SER A 638 24.78 44.82 -8.34
N LEU A 639 24.48 44.13 -9.45
CA LEU A 639 24.85 44.56 -10.81
C LEU A 639 24.30 45.94 -11.23
N PRO A 640 23.04 46.32 -10.92
CA PRO A 640 22.48 47.62 -11.27
C PRO A 640 23.19 48.80 -10.57
N ALA A 641 23.91 48.54 -9.47
CA ALA A 641 24.69 49.56 -8.76
C ALA A 641 25.99 49.92 -9.49
N MET A 642 26.45 49.08 -10.43
CA MET A 642 27.63 49.32 -11.24
C MET A 642 27.32 50.26 -12.40
N LYS A 643 28.29 51.12 -12.77
CA LYS A 643 28.10 52.06 -13.88
C LYS A 643 28.34 51.39 -15.23
N SER A 644 29.40 50.60 -15.37
CA SER A 644 29.75 49.87 -16.60
C SER A 644 28.63 48.95 -17.10
N PHE A 645 27.95 48.23 -16.21
CA PHE A 645 26.81 47.38 -16.56
C PHE A 645 25.65 48.19 -17.19
N ARG A 646 25.35 49.37 -16.61
CA ARG A 646 24.28 50.26 -17.10
C ARG A 646 24.60 50.84 -18.47
N ASP A 647 25.85 51.26 -18.65
CA ASP A 647 26.34 51.85 -19.89
C ASP A 647 26.37 50.78 -21.01
N ARG A 648 26.76 49.54 -20.71
CA ARG A 648 26.84 48.43 -21.69
C ARG A 648 25.47 47.98 -22.21
N PHE A 649 24.51 47.77 -21.32
CA PHE A 649 23.20 47.22 -21.67
C PHE A 649 22.11 48.28 -21.87
N ASN A 650 22.48 49.57 -21.78
CA ASN A 650 21.58 50.72 -21.86
C ASN A 650 20.37 50.59 -20.91
N VAL A 651 20.66 50.29 -19.64
CA VAL A 651 19.67 50.08 -18.59
C VAL A 651 19.81 51.11 -17.46
N GLY A 652 18.69 51.63 -16.99
CA GLY A 652 18.61 52.47 -15.80
C GLY A 652 18.86 51.69 -14.51
N LYS A 653 18.92 52.40 -13.38
CA LYS A 653 18.96 51.76 -12.05
C LYS A 653 17.61 51.20 -11.60
N THR A 654 16.53 51.63 -12.27
CA THR A 654 15.14 51.17 -12.14
C THR A 654 14.50 51.16 -13.54
N GLY A 655 13.40 50.42 -13.71
CA GLY A 655 12.56 50.45 -14.91
C GLY A 655 12.33 49.11 -15.61
N PRO A 656 11.48 49.08 -16.66
CA PRO A 656 10.95 47.84 -17.25
C PRO A 656 12.02 46.93 -17.86
N LYS A 657 13.02 47.51 -18.53
CA LYS A 657 14.14 46.74 -19.11
C LYS A 657 14.97 46.04 -18.02
N LEU A 658 15.15 46.67 -16.87
CA LEU A 658 15.88 46.06 -15.76
C LEU A 658 15.04 44.95 -15.11
N GLY A 659 13.74 45.19 -14.90
CA GLY A 659 12.80 44.17 -14.42
C GLY A 659 12.76 42.94 -15.34
N TYR A 660 12.78 43.14 -16.66
CA TYR A 660 12.84 42.05 -17.64
C TYR A 660 14.12 41.20 -17.52
N ILE A 661 15.30 41.83 -17.44
CA ILE A 661 16.59 41.13 -17.28
C ILE A 661 16.67 40.41 -15.92
N SER A 662 16.06 40.99 -14.89
CA SER A 662 15.94 40.40 -13.54
C SER A 662 15.08 39.15 -13.56
N ALA A 663 13.87 39.28 -14.10
CA ALA A 663 12.83 38.28 -14.03
C ALA A 663 13.13 37.06 -14.90
N MET A 664 13.95 37.19 -15.94
CA MET A 664 14.25 36.08 -16.87
C MET A 664 14.91 34.88 -16.18
N TYR A 665 15.69 35.11 -15.12
CA TYR A 665 16.19 34.03 -14.27
C TYR A 665 15.02 33.23 -13.68
N THR A 666 14.06 33.91 -13.08
CA THR A 666 12.89 33.27 -12.46
C THR A 666 11.96 32.64 -13.50
N VAL A 667 11.84 33.22 -14.71
CA VAL A 667 11.13 32.60 -15.84
C VAL A 667 11.77 31.27 -16.22
N GLY A 668 13.11 31.21 -16.33
CA GLY A 668 13.83 29.96 -16.56
C GLY A 668 13.56 28.92 -15.46
N THR A 669 13.49 29.35 -14.21
CA THR A 669 13.16 28.49 -13.07
C THR A 669 11.72 27.96 -13.12
N VAL A 670 10.74 28.75 -13.58
CA VAL A 670 9.35 28.30 -13.73
C VAL A 670 9.21 27.33 -14.92
N VAL A 671 9.84 27.65 -16.05
CA VAL A 671 9.77 26.81 -17.26
C VAL A 671 10.45 25.45 -17.07
N SER A 672 11.45 25.36 -16.19
CA SER A 672 12.12 24.09 -15.88
C SER A 672 11.30 23.12 -15.05
N LEU A 673 10.27 23.56 -14.31
CA LEU A 673 9.52 22.72 -13.36
C LEU A 673 8.98 21.40 -13.94
N PRO A 674 8.37 21.36 -15.15
CA PRO A 674 7.89 20.11 -15.74
C PRO A 674 9.03 19.16 -16.13
N PHE A 675 10.23 19.69 -16.40
CA PHE A 675 11.41 18.93 -16.80
C PHE A 675 12.23 18.45 -15.61
N THR A 676 12.14 19.15 -14.47
CA THR A 676 12.90 18.84 -13.25
C THR A 676 12.56 17.46 -12.68
N GLY A 677 11.29 17.06 -12.65
CA GLY A 677 10.88 15.72 -12.18
C GLY A 677 11.51 14.59 -12.99
N PRO A 678 11.24 14.52 -14.31
CA PRO A 678 11.85 13.53 -15.20
C PRO A 678 13.38 13.53 -15.18
N ALA A 679 14.01 14.71 -15.14
CA ALA A 679 15.47 14.83 -15.10
C ALA A 679 16.08 14.26 -13.80
N CYS A 680 15.37 14.37 -12.68
CA CYS A 680 15.80 13.82 -11.40
C CYS A 680 15.51 12.32 -11.27
N ASP A 681 14.41 11.82 -11.86
CA ASP A 681 13.93 10.44 -11.68
C ASP A 681 14.53 9.44 -12.70
N PHE A 682 14.75 9.83 -13.96
CA PHE A 682 15.10 8.88 -15.04
C PHE A 682 16.54 8.32 -14.97
N CYS A 683 17.52 9.12 -14.52
CA CYS A 683 18.94 8.72 -14.47
C CYS A 683 19.56 8.80 -13.06
N GLY A 684 18.74 8.95 -12.02
CA GLY A 684 19.20 9.11 -10.63
C GLY A 684 19.47 10.56 -10.23
N ARG A 685 19.61 10.78 -8.91
CA ARG A 685 19.79 12.12 -8.34
C ARG A 685 21.13 12.71 -8.72
N ARG A 686 22.17 11.85 -8.83
CA ARG A 686 23.51 12.25 -9.28
C ARG A 686 23.51 12.84 -10.69
N ALA A 687 22.77 12.21 -11.61
CA ALA A 687 22.68 12.66 -12.99
C ALA A 687 21.94 14.00 -13.11
N GLY A 688 20.88 14.20 -12.31
CA GLY A 688 20.17 15.48 -12.24
C GLY A 688 21.06 16.64 -11.78
N ILE A 689 21.89 16.41 -10.74
CA ILE A 689 22.87 17.40 -10.26
C ILE A 689 23.88 17.72 -11.37
N LEU A 690 24.44 16.69 -12.03
CA LEU A 690 25.42 16.89 -13.11
C LEU A 690 24.84 17.66 -14.30
N LEU A 691 23.68 17.24 -14.80
CA LEU A 691 23.02 17.87 -15.94
C LEU A 691 22.74 19.35 -15.66
N GLY A 692 22.16 19.64 -14.49
CA GLY A 692 21.87 21.01 -14.10
C GLY A 692 23.16 21.84 -13.94
N SER A 693 24.22 21.30 -13.35
CA SER A 693 25.49 22.02 -13.19
C SER A 693 26.15 22.34 -14.54
N LEU A 694 26.08 21.42 -15.51
CA LEU A 694 26.58 21.67 -16.87
C LEU A 694 25.79 22.77 -17.58
N ILE A 695 24.46 22.81 -17.41
CA ILE A 695 23.62 23.89 -17.95
C ILE A 695 24.02 25.23 -17.31
N VAL A 696 24.22 25.27 -15.99
CA VAL A 696 24.66 26.49 -15.29
C VAL A 696 26.02 26.96 -15.78
N VAL A 697 26.99 26.06 -15.96
CA VAL A 697 28.31 26.38 -16.52
C VAL A 697 28.17 27.01 -17.91
N ALA A 698 27.43 26.36 -18.83
CA ALA A 698 27.22 26.87 -20.18
C ALA A 698 26.52 28.25 -20.17
N SER A 699 25.51 28.40 -19.32
CA SER A 699 24.75 29.66 -19.16
C SER A 699 25.59 30.80 -18.60
N THR A 700 26.52 30.49 -17.69
CA THR A 700 27.45 31.44 -17.10
C THR A 700 28.45 31.93 -18.14
N VAL A 701 29.01 31.03 -18.94
CA VAL A 701 29.91 31.38 -20.06
C VAL A 701 29.18 32.26 -21.08
N LEU A 702 27.93 31.93 -21.42
CA LEU A 702 27.09 32.74 -22.31
C LEU A 702 26.83 34.14 -21.74
N SER A 703 26.50 34.23 -20.45
CA SER A 703 26.25 35.52 -19.76
C SER A 703 27.52 36.37 -19.62
N ALA A 704 28.67 35.74 -19.40
CA ALA A 704 29.95 36.42 -19.24
C ALA A 704 30.49 36.99 -20.57
N LEU A 705 30.24 36.28 -21.69
CA LEU A 705 30.65 36.67 -23.03
C LEU A 705 29.64 37.57 -23.75
N ALA A 706 28.45 37.78 -23.16
CA ALA A 706 27.37 38.55 -23.78
C ALA A 706 27.85 39.95 -24.21
N ALA A 707 27.63 40.26 -25.49
CA ALA A 707 27.93 41.56 -26.07
C ALA A 707 26.68 42.45 -26.14
N ASP A 708 25.50 41.84 -26.18
CA ASP A 708 24.18 42.41 -26.41
C ASP A 708 23.18 41.96 -25.32
N THR A 709 22.12 42.74 -25.12
CA THR A 709 21.09 42.46 -24.09
C THR A 709 20.36 41.12 -24.31
N PRO A 710 19.94 40.73 -25.53
CA PRO A 710 19.31 39.44 -25.77
C PRO A 710 20.18 38.24 -25.37
N THR A 711 21.47 38.21 -25.73
CA THR A 711 22.38 37.13 -25.34
C THR A 711 22.52 37.03 -23.82
N PHE A 712 22.59 38.17 -23.13
CA PHE A 712 22.64 38.19 -21.66
C PHE A 712 21.35 37.66 -21.02
N VAL A 713 20.20 37.99 -21.61
CA VAL A 713 18.88 37.52 -21.17
C VAL A 713 18.71 36.01 -21.43
N ALA A 714 19.18 35.50 -22.57
CA ALA A 714 19.20 34.08 -22.86
C ALA A 714 20.09 33.32 -21.86
N GLY A 715 21.27 33.85 -21.55
CA GLY A 715 22.13 33.31 -20.49
C GLY A 715 21.43 33.24 -19.14
N ARG A 716 20.65 34.27 -18.77
CA ARG A 716 19.84 34.27 -17.54
C ARG A 716 18.73 33.22 -17.54
N PHE A 717 18.05 33.04 -18.67
CA PHE A 717 17.00 32.04 -18.81
C PHE A 717 17.55 30.63 -18.57
N PHE A 718 18.63 30.26 -19.26
CA PHE A 718 19.25 28.94 -19.09
C PHE A 718 19.91 28.78 -17.72
N LEU A 719 20.42 29.86 -17.11
CA LEU A 719 20.93 29.85 -15.75
C LEU A 719 19.82 29.45 -14.76
N GLY A 720 18.65 30.11 -14.84
CA GLY A 720 17.50 29.76 -14.00
C GLY A 720 16.99 28.34 -14.24
N PHE A 721 16.95 27.92 -15.50
CA PHE A 721 16.58 26.55 -15.87
C PHE A 721 17.51 25.50 -15.23
N GLY A 722 18.83 25.69 -15.34
CA GLY A 722 19.82 24.78 -14.75
C GLY A 722 19.80 24.78 -13.22
N VAL A 723 19.76 25.96 -12.60
CA VAL A 723 19.75 26.09 -11.13
C VAL A 723 18.54 25.41 -10.51
N SER A 724 17.36 25.46 -11.15
CA SER A 724 16.15 24.78 -10.70
C SER A 724 16.35 23.26 -10.57
N ILE A 725 16.92 22.65 -11.61
CA ILE A 725 17.20 21.20 -11.66
C ILE A 725 18.23 20.83 -10.59
N VAL A 726 19.34 21.57 -10.50
CA VAL A 726 20.40 21.30 -9.50
C VAL A 726 19.86 21.42 -8.09
N ARG A 727 19.11 22.48 -7.79
CA ARG A 727 18.54 22.72 -6.45
C ARG A 727 17.60 21.60 -6.05
N CYS A 728 16.70 21.20 -6.94
CA CYS A 728 15.76 20.10 -6.67
C CYS A 728 16.51 18.78 -6.43
N ALA A 729 17.40 18.38 -7.35
CA ALA A 729 18.14 17.12 -7.26
C ALA A 729 19.04 17.06 -6.01
N SER A 730 19.77 18.12 -5.71
CA SER A 730 20.70 18.16 -4.56
C SER A 730 19.98 18.21 -3.21
N SER A 731 18.84 18.90 -3.11
CA SER A 731 18.06 18.93 -1.87
C SER A 731 17.45 17.56 -1.54
N ILE A 732 16.90 16.86 -2.54
CA ILE A 732 16.37 15.49 -2.41
C ILE A 732 17.50 14.52 -2.07
N TRP A 733 18.61 14.58 -2.82
CA TRP A 733 19.77 13.72 -2.56
C TRP A 733 20.27 13.88 -1.12
N CYS A 734 20.45 15.12 -0.64
CA CYS A 734 20.91 15.37 0.72
C CYS A 734 19.97 14.79 1.78
N ALA A 735 18.65 14.86 1.57
CA ALA A 735 17.68 14.30 2.49
C ALA A 735 17.68 12.75 2.49
N GLU A 736 17.83 12.13 1.32
CA GLU A 736 17.79 10.68 1.13
C GLU A 736 19.06 9.96 1.61
N ILE A 737 20.23 10.59 1.49
CA ILE A 737 21.50 10.02 1.98
C ILE A 737 21.74 10.24 3.47
N SER A 738 21.02 11.17 4.10
CA SER A 738 21.29 11.56 5.48
C SER A 738 20.67 10.57 6.47
N PRO A 739 21.40 10.18 7.54
CA PRO A 739 20.84 9.38 8.61
C PRO A 739 19.64 10.07 9.25
N PRO A 740 18.57 9.35 9.65
CA PRO A 740 17.33 9.91 10.17
C PRO A 740 17.56 10.90 11.33
N ALA A 741 18.46 10.57 12.26
CA ALA A 741 18.81 11.40 13.40
C ALA A 741 19.34 12.79 13.02
N TYR A 742 20.10 12.89 11.92
CA TYR A 742 20.77 14.14 11.50
C TYR A 742 20.13 14.77 10.26
N ARG A 743 19.16 14.10 9.63
CA ARG A 743 18.52 14.50 8.37
C ARG A 743 17.93 15.90 8.45
N GLY A 744 17.20 16.23 9.52
CA GLY A 744 16.59 17.55 9.70
C GLY A 744 17.65 18.65 9.76
N VAL A 745 18.71 18.45 10.54
CA VAL A 745 19.80 19.42 10.74
C VAL A 745 20.61 19.61 9.45
N LEU A 746 20.97 18.53 8.75
CA LEU A 746 21.72 18.60 7.48
C LEU A 746 20.91 19.29 6.37
N THR A 747 19.61 19.02 6.30
CA THR A 747 18.71 19.65 5.32
C THR A 747 18.50 21.14 5.64
N ALA A 748 18.41 21.51 6.92
CA ALA A 748 18.36 22.90 7.35
C ALA A 748 19.67 23.65 7.01
N PHE A 749 20.82 23.04 7.29
CA PHE A 749 22.12 23.60 6.91
C PHE A 749 22.27 23.78 5.40
N TYR A 750 21.79 22.83 4.58
CA TYR A 750 21.74 23.00 3.13
C TYR A 750 21.01 24.30 2.74
N ASN A 751 19.84 24.58 3.31
CA ASN A 751 19.10 25.82 2.98
C ASN A 751 19.83 27.08 3.50
N CYS A 752 20.44 27.03 4.69
CA CYS A 752 21.21 28.15 5.23
C CYS A 752 22.42 28.55 4.37
N THR A 753 23.01 27.61 3.62
CA THR A 753 24.15 27.92 2.73
C THR A 753 23.79 28.84 1.55
N TYR A 754 22.51 29.05 1.26
CA TYR A 754 22.05 30.12 0.36
C TYR A 754 22.60 31.49 0.80
N ALA A 755 22.54 31.80 2.10
CA ALA A 755 23.01 33.09 2.62
C ALA A 755 24.54 33.24 2.49
N VAL A 756 25.28 32.13 2.52
CA VAL A 756 26.73 32.12 2.25
C VAL A 756 27.00 32.47 0.78
N GLY A 757 26.20 31.92 -0.14
CA GLY A 757 26.26 32.27 -1.56
C GLY A 757 25.98 33.75 -1.82
N ALA A 758 24.95 34.29 -1.17
CA ALA A 758 24.62 35.71 -1.21
C ALA A 758 25.78 36.57 -0.70
N LEU A 759 26.43 36.15 0.41
CA LEU A 759 27.58 36.85 0.99
C LEU A 759 28.79 36.85 0.04
N MET A 760 29.05 35.72 -0.60
CA MET A 760 30.08 35.60 -1.65
C MET A 760 29.79 36.54 -2.82
N ALA A 761 28.54 36.60 -3.29
CA ALA A 761 28.15 37.51 -4.37
C ALA A 761 28.35 38.98 -3.98
N ALA A 762 27.94 39.38 -2.78
CA ALA A 762 28.14 40.74 -2.28
C ALA A 762 29.64 41.08 -2.13
N GLY A 763 30.45 40.15 -1.62
CA GLY A 763 31.89 40.31 -1.46
C GLY A 763 32.66 40.45 -2.78
N VAL A 764 32.41 39.55 -3.74
CA VAL A 764 33.03 39.60 -5.07
C VAL A 764 32.61 40.86 -5.81
N THR A 765 31.32 41.22 -5.75
CA THR A 765 30.81 42.46 -6.34
C THR A 765 31.52 43.67 -5.73
N ARG A 766 31.66 43.73 -4.41
CA ARG A 766 32.38 44.81 -3.72
C ARG A 766 33.84 44.93 -4.15
N GLY A 767 34.53 43.80 -4.30
CA GLY A 767 35.92 43.74 -4.78
C GLY A 767 36.06 44.18 -6.23
N SER A 768 35.09 43.79 -7.08
CA SER A 768 35.12 44.06 -8.52
C SER A 768 34.90 45.53 -8.90
N VAL A 769 34.28 46.32 -8.01
CA VAL A 769 33.94 47.74 -8.25
C VAL A 769 35.16 48.62 -8.50
N ARG A 770 36.34 48.19 -8.07
CA ARG A 770 37.60 48.92 -8.29
C ARG A 770 38.19 48.70 -9.69
N TYR A 771 37.73 47.71 -10.45
CA TYR A 771 38.18 47.48 -11.81
C TYR A 771 37.51 48.46 -12.79
N ALA A 772 38.26 48.92 -13.78
CA ALA A 772 37.76 49.80 -14.83
C ALA A 772 37.15 48.99 -16.00
N GLY A 773 36.10 49.52 -16.61
CA GLY A 773 35.46 48.96 -17.82
C GLY A 773 34.53 47.76 -17.56
N ASP A 774 34.33 46.94 -18.59
CA ASP A 774 33.44 45.77 -18.56
C ASP A 774 33.90 44.69 -17.56
N ALA A 775 35.16 44.72 -17.13
CA ALA A 775 35.70 43.83 -16.09
C ALA A 775 34.94 43.97 -14.75
N GLN A 776 34.37 45.15 -14.47
CA GLN A 776 33.66 45.42 -13.22
C GLN A 776 32.44 44.50 -13.02
N TRP A 777 31.67 44.23 -14.09
CA TRP A 777 30.49 43.36 -14.01
C TRP A 777 30.77 41.92 -14.48
N ARG A 778 31.77 41.72 -15.36
CA ARG A 778 32.15 40.39 -15.85
C ARG A 778 32.84 39.53 -14.80
N VAL A 779 33.66 40.12 -13.91
CA VAL A 779 34.35 39.35 -12.86
C VAL A 779 33.36 38.65 -11.93
N PRO A 780 32.34 39.32 -11.35
CA PRO A 780 31.29 38.65 -10.60
C PRO A 780 30.56 37.57 -11.39
N VAL A 781 30.27 37.80 -12.68
CA VAL A 781 29.62 36.79 -13.54
C VAL A 781 30.51 35.57 -13.75
N TRP A 782 31.82 35.75 -13.98
CA TRP A 782 32.76 34.63 -14.08
C TRP A 782 32.91 33.84 -12.78
N CYS A 783 32.83 34.51 -11.63
CA CYS A 783 32.85 33.83 -10.33
C CYS A 783 31.64 32.92 -10.09
N GLN A 784 30.53 33.09 -10.83
CA GLN A 784 29.39 32.15 -10.81
C GLN A 784 29.82 30.73 -11.22
N LEU A 785 30.90 30.59 -12.01
CA LEU A 785 31.41 29.30 -12.47
C LEU A 785 32.01 28.44 -11.35
N ILE A 786 32.50 29.05 -10.27
CA ILE A 786 33.32 28.37 -9.25
C ILE A 786 32.55 27.23 -8.58
N CYS A 787 31.36 27.52 -8.05
CA CYS A 787 30.53 26.51 -7.37
C CYS A 787 30.07 25.37 -8.31
N PRO A 788 29.42 25.63 -9.47
CA PRO A 788 28.96 24.58 -10.36
C PRO A 788 30.10 23.76 -10.98
N ALA A 789 31.27 24.35 -11.24
CA ALA A 789 32.41 23.60 -11.77
C ALA A 789 32.96 22.60 -10.74
N ILE A 790 33.06 23.00 -9.46
CA ILE A 790 33.44 22.10 -8.37
C ILE A 790 32.40 20.98 -8.25
N VAL A 791 31.11 21.33 -8.23
CA VAL A 791 30.03 20.32 -8.16
C VAL A 791 30.10 19.36 -9.34
N ALA A 792 30.20 19.85 -10.58
CA ALA A 792 30.27 19.00 -11.77
C ALA A 792 31.49 18.07 -11.79
N ALA A 793 32.63 18.50 -11.23
CA ALA A 793 33.83 17.67 -11.12
C ALA A 793 33.68 16.56 -10.05
N PHE A 794 33.08 16.88 -8.90
CA PHE A 794 33.00 15.96 -7.76
C PHE A 794 31.74 15.08 -7.73
N VAL A 795 30.67 15.46 -8.44
CA VAL A 795 29.38 14.75 -8.43
C VAL A 795 29.49 13.32 -8.97
N LEU A 796 30.42 13.04 -9.88
CA LEU A 796 30.63 11.68 -10.41
C LEU A 796 31.08 10.69 -9.32
N PHE A 797 31.75 11.19 -8.26
CA PHE A 797 32.17 10.39 -7.11
C PHE A 797 31.10 10.25 -6.03
N PHE A 798 29.95 10.92 -6.17
CA PHE A 798 28.88 10.82 -5.20
C PHE A 798 28.23 9.44 -5.26
N PRO A 799 27.89 8.85 -4.10
CA PRO A 799 27.00 7.71 -4.06
C PRO A 799 25.61 8.12 -4.55
N GLU A 800 24.93 7.21 -5.23
CA GLU A 800 23.53 7.41 -5.61
C GLU A 800 22.61 7.25 -4.39
N SER A 801 21.43 7.87 -4.44
CA SER A 801 20.44 7.77 -3.36
C SER A 801 20.03 6.32 -3.09
N PRO A 802 20.09 5.84 -1.84
CA PRO A 802 19.67 4.47 -1.49
C PRO A 802 18.18 4.24 -1.75
N ARG A 803 17.38 5.29 -1.62
CA ARG A 803 15.95 5.27 -1.89
C ARG A 803 15.65 5.14 -3.39
N TRP A 804 16.38 5.89 -4.22
CA TRP A 804 16.25 5.78 -5.68
C TRP A 804 16.72 4.41 -6.19
N LEU A 805 17.83 3.88 -5.63
CA LEU A 805 18.34 2.54 -5.94
C LEU A 805 17.30 1.46 -5.61
N TYR A 806 16.66 1.56 -4.44
CA TYR A 806 15.60 0.64 -4.03
C TYR A 806 14.39 0.71 -4.99
N ALA A 807 13.94 1.93 -5.35
CA ALA A 807 12.80 2.12 -6.26
C ALA A 807 13.01 1.57 -7.68
N HIS A 808 14.26 1.48 -8.14
CA HIS A 808 14.64 0.92 -9.44
C HIS A 808 14.98 -0.58 -9.37
N GLY A 809 14.66 -1.27 -8.27
CA GLY A 809 14.90 -2.71 -8.09
C GLY A 809 16.36 -3.07 -7.79
N ARG A 810 17.23 -2.10 -7.49
CA ARG A 810 18.64 -2.31 -7.12
C ARG A 810 18.79 -2.38 -5.59
N GLU A 811 18.02 -3.27 -4.96
CA GLU A 811 17.95 -3.39 -3.50
C GLU A 811 19.31 -3.73 -2.86
N HIS A 812 20.10 -4.60 -3.48
CA HIS A 812 21.42 -4.99 -2.97
C HIS A 812 22.37 -3.78 -2.83
N GLU A 813 22.33 -2.85 -3.78
CA GLU A 813 23.16 -1.64 -3.75
C GLU A 813 22.66 -0.63 -2.72
N SER A 814 21.33 -0.51 -2.57
CA SER A 814 20.71 0.28 -1.50
C SER A 814 21.14 -0.23 -0.13
N ARG A 815 21.05 -1.56 0.11
CA ARG A 815 21.51 -2.19 1.35
C ARG A 815 23.00 -1.98 1.59
N ALA A 816 23.84 -2.16 0.58
CA ALA A 816 25.28 -1.94 0.68
C ALA A 816 25.64 -0.48 1.06
N PHE A 817 24.90 0.50 0.51
CA PHE A 817 25.05 1.91 0.90
C PHE A 817 24.67 2.13 2.37
N LEU A 818 23.49 1.65 2.79
CA LEU A 818 23.00 1.83 4.15
C LEU A 818 23.92 1.15 5.17
N THR A 819 24.39 -0.07 4.89
CA THR A 819 25.39 -0.76 5.71
C THR A 819 26.67 0.05 5.88
N LYS A 820 27.18 0.65 4.79
CA LYS A 820 28.43 1.41 4.82
C LYS A 820 28.34 2.73 5.56
N TYR A 821 27.26 3.49 5.36
CA TYR A 821 27.14 4.87 5.85
C TYR A 821 26.25 5.02 7.08
N HIS A 822 25.23 4.18 7.25
CA HIS A 822 24.29 4.22 8.38
C HIS A 822 24.53 3.09 9.41
N GLY A 823 25.17 1.99 9.00
CA GLY A 823 25.51 0.87 9.87
C GLY A 823 26.98 0.77 10.27
N ASP A 824 27.81 1.77 9.92
CA ASP A 824 29.27 1.80 10.14
C ASP A 824 30.02 0.53 9.66
N GLY A 825 29.49 -0.14 8.64
CA GLY A 825 30.01 -1.39 8.09
C GLY A 825 29.34 -2.67 8.60
N ASN A 826 28.41 -2.58 9.56
CA ASN A 826 27.65 -3.73 10.07
C ASN A 826 26.31 -3.93 9.31
N PRO A 827 26.14 -5.02 8.54
CA PRO A 827 24.91 -5.31 7.79
C PRO A 827 23.68 -5.61 8.66
N GLN A 828 23.88 -5.96 9.92
CA GLN A 828 22.84 -6.33 10.89
C GLN A 828 22.45 -5.16 11.80
N HIS A 829 23.07 -3.99 11.64
CA HIS A 829 22.74 -2.81 12.44
C HIS A 829 21.25 -2.48 12.34
N VAL A 830 20.58 -2.30 13.50
CA VAL A 830 19.12 -2.10 13.61
C VAL A 830 18.62 -1.02 12.67
N LEU A 831 19.33 0.11 12.59
CA LEU A 831 18.99 1.24 11.70
C LEU A 831 18.94 0.85 10.21
N VAL A 832 19.81 -0.06 9.75
CA VAL A 832 19.85 -0.50 8.34
C VAL A 832 18.65 -1.39 8.03
N ARG A 833 18.33 -2.31 8.95
CA ARG A 833 17.16 -3.20 8.80
C ARG A 833 15.86 -2.42 8.77
N VAL A 834 15.67 -1.52 9.73
CA VAL A 834 14.48 -0.67 9.83
C VAL A 834 14.31 0.20 8.59
N GLN A 835 15.39 0.80 8.06
CA GLN A 835 15.32 1.63 6.86
C GLN A 835 14.99 0.85 5.59
N ILE A 836 15.49 -0.37 5.45
CA ILE A 836 15.13 -1.21 4.30
C ILE A 836 13.67 -1.62 4.38
N GLN A 837 13.17 -1.95 5.58
CA GLN A 837 11.77 -2.25 5.82
C GLN A 837 10.87 -1.04 5.54
N GLU A 838 11.29 0.17 5.92
CA GLU A 838 10.63 1.43 5.53
C GLU A 838 10.55 1.52 4.00
N TYR A 839 11.66 1.28 3.28
CA TYR A 839 11.68 1.35 1.82
C TYR A 839 10.77 0.28 1.17
N ARG A 840 10.72 -0.94 1.72
CA ARG A 840 9.86 -2.03 1.25
C ARG A 840 8.37 -1.66 1.35
N HIS A 841 7.99 -1.09 2.49
CA HIS A 841 6.60 -0.74 2.79
C HIS A 841 6.14 0.50 2.00
N VAL A 842 7.01 1.50 1.91
CA VAL A 842 6.72 2.77 1.25
C VAL A 842 6.76 2.65 -0.26
N ILE A 843 7.78 1.99 -0.80
CA ILE A 843 8.00 1.92 -2.25
C ILE A 843 7.27 0.69 -2.77
N SER A 844 5.94 0.70 -2.62
CA SER A 844 5.08 -0.30 -3.24
C SER A 844 5.13 -0.11 -4.76
N ARG A 845 5.29 -1.21 -5.49
CA ARG A 845 5.66 -1.19 -6.91
C ARG A 845 4.56 -0.60 -7.82
N ASN A 846 3.35 -0.37 -7.30
CA ASN A 846 2.12 0.05 -8.02
C ASN A 846 1.43 1.34 -7.48
N GLY A 847 2.05 2.14 -6.60
CA GLY A 847 1.42 3.37 -6.05
C GLY A 847 1.22 4.52 -7.05
N SER A 848 0.27 5.44 -6.75
CA SER A 848 0.00 6.68 -7.52
C SER A 848 1.21 7.61 -7.67
N ASP A 849 2.28 7.36 -6.91
CA ASP A 849 3.58 8.04 -6.96
C ASP A 849 4.32 7.92 -8.30
N LYS A 850 4.02 6.93 -9.16
CA LYS A 850 4.68 6.80 -10.47
C LYS A 850 4.08 7.66 -11.59
N LYS A 851 2.85 8.16 -11.45
CA LYS A 851 2.25 9.05 -12.45
C LYS A 851 2.69 10.49 -12.18
N TRP A 852 3.74 10.95 -12.86
CA TRP A 852 4.32 12.29 -12.69
C TRP A 852 3.31 13.44 -12.93
N TRP A 853 2.21 13.18 -13.63
CA TRP A 853 1.16 14.16 -13.94
C TRP A 853 -0.02 14.17 -12.94
N ASP A 854 -0.12 13.18 -12.04
CA ASP A 854 -1.28 13.07 -11.15
C ASP A 854 -1.05 13.79 -9.81
N TYR A 855 -1.46 15.06 -9.74
CA TYR A 855 -1.45 15.89 -8.52
C TYR A 855 -2.77 15.82 -7.73
N SER A 856 -3.69 14.92 -8.10
CA SER A 856 -5.03 14.88 -7.51
C SER A 856 -5.04 14.56 -6.02
N ASP A 857 -4.03 13.82 -5.56
CA ASP A 857 -3.84 13.45 -4.15
C ASP A 857 -3.56 14.67 -3.24
N LEU A 858 -3.17 15.82 -3.81
CA LEU A 858 -2.95 17.05 -3.05
C LEU A 858 -4.23 17.83 -2.71
N TYR A 859 -5.33 17.60 -3.45
CA TYR A 859 -6.57 18.39 -3.29
C TYR A 859 -7.85 17.58 -3.13
N LYS A 860 -7.84 16.26 -3.38
CA LYS A 860 -9.02 15.38 -3.27
C LYS A 860 -9.67 15.42 -1.88
N ASN A 861 -8.88 15.34 -0.80
CA ASN A 861 -9.39 15.22 0.56
C ASN A 861 -9.39 16.57 1.31
N ARG A 862 -10.28 16.74 2.30
CA ARG A 862 -10.28 17.93 3.16
C ARG A 862 -8.96 18.11 3.91
N ALA A 863 -8.44 17.05 4.53
CA ALA A 863 -7.15 17.08 5.20
C ALA A 863 -6.00 17.37 4.22
N ALA A 864 -6.02 16.78 3.02
CA ALA A 864 -5.03 17.08 1.96
C ALA A 864 -5.01 18.56 1.59
N ARG A 865 -6.18 19.19 1.39
CA ARG A 865 -6.28 20.64 1.13
C ARG A 865 -5.72 21.47 2.28
N TRP A 866 -5.92 21.02 3.52
CA TRP A 866 -5.41 21.72 4.70
C TRP A 866 -3.90 21.58 4.89
N ARG A 867 -3.36 20.39 4.63
CA ARG A 867 -1.91 20.13 4.58
C ARG A 867 -1.25 20.99 3.50
N MET A 868 -1.83 21.02 2.31
CA MET A 868 -1.34 21.83 1.19
C MET A 868 -1.40 23.33 1.50
N LEU A 869 -2.49 23.82 2.11
CA LEU A 869 -2.58 25.21 2.56
C LEU A 869 -1.48 25.55 3.57
N ASN A 870 -1.29 24.72 4.59
CA ASN A 870 -0.25 24.93 5.60
C ASN A 870 1.17 24.87 5.00
N ALA A 871 1.41 24.01 4.01
CA ALA A 871 2.67 23.97 3.27
C ALA A 871 2.91 25.23 2.40
N LEU A 872 1.85 25.84 1.86
CA LEU A 872 1.94 27.06 1.08
C LEU A 872 2.18 28.31 1.94
N ILE A 873 1.56 28.42 3.12
CA ILE A 873 1.66 29.61 3.99
C ILE A 873 3.11 30.14 4.17
N PRO A 874 4.07 29.38 4.73
CA PRO A 874 5.43 29.88 4.97
C PRO A 874 6.19 30.16 3.67
N SER A 875 5.83 29.44 2.60
CA SER A 875 6.47 29.52 1.29
C SER A 875 6.05 30.79 0.55
N VAL A 876 4.76 31.14 0.62
CA VAL A 876 4.22 32.41 0.12
C VAL A 876 4.76 33.57 0.95
N TRP A 877 4.79 33.44 2.27
CA TRP A 877 5.34 34.49 3.14
C TRP A 877 6.82 34.72 2.83
N GLY A 878 7.57 33.65 2.59
CA GLY A 878 8.96 33.75 2.18
C GLY A 878 9.23 34.60 0.94
N GLN A 879 8.28 34.67 -0.01
CA GLN A 879 8.44 35.55 -1.17
C GLN A 879 7.79 36.91 -0.97
N CYS A 880 6.66 36.95 -0.29
CA CYS A 880 5.80 38.13 -0.24
C CYS A 880 5.96 39.00 1.01
N SER A 881 6.71 38.58 2.05
CA SER A 881 7.04 39.43 3.22
C SER A 881 8.08 40.52 2.91
N GLY A 882 8.32 40.84 1.63
CA GLY A 882 9.25 41.90 1.22
C GLY A 882 10.74 41.52 1.24
N ASN A 883 11.11 40.29 1.60
CA ASN A 883 12.52 39.86 1.59
C ASN A 883 13.16 39.90 0.19
N ALA A 884 12.44 39.43 -0.85
CA ALA A 884 12.93 39.51 -2.23
C ALA A 884 13.21 40.96 -2.65
N VAL A 885 12.36 41.89 -2.20
CA VAL A 885 12.51 43.32 -2.46
C VAL A 885 13.75 43.87 -1.77
N VAL A 886 13.88 43.63 -0.46
CA VAL A 886 15.01 44.14 0.33
C VAL A 886 16.32 43.52 -0.14
N SER A 887 16.33 42.24 -0.54
CA SER A 887 17.55 41.55 -0.97
C SER A 887 17.97 41.90 -2.41
N TYR A 888 17.06 41.89 -3.37
CA TYR A 888 17.39 42.14 -4.79
C TYR A 888 17.38 43.61 -5.17
N TYR A 889 16.69 44.47 -4.42
CA TYR A 889 16.57 45.89 -4.73
C TYR A 889 17.11 46.78 -3.62
N LEU A 890 17.95 46.25 -2.72
CA LEU A 890 18.62 47.03 -1.68
C LEU A 890 19.27 48.31 -2.24
N PRO A 891 20.06 48.26 -3.34
CA PRO A 891 20.64 49.48 -3.89
C PRO A 891 19.61 50.52 -4.32
N ALA A 892 18.47 50.09 -4.86
CA ALA A 892 17.40 50.98 -5.28
C ALA A 892 16.70 51.61 -4.06
N MET A 893 16.48 50.84 -2.99
CA MET A 893 15.95 51.34 -1.73
C MET A 893 16.88 52.37 -1.08
N LEU A 894 18.19 52.10 -1.04
CA LEU A 894 19.18 53.02 -0.46
C LEU A 894 19.33 54.33 -1.26
N MET A 895 18.93 54.37 -2.53
CA MET A 895 18.88 55.63 -3.26
C MET A 895 17.70 56.51 -2.83
N THR A 896 16.60 55.93 -2.37
CA THR A 896 15.46 56.72 -1.84
C THR A 896 15.84 57.51 -0.59
N THR A 897 16.87 57.06 0.15
CA THR A 897 17.46 57.76 1.30
C THR A 897 18.60 58.72 0.91
N GLY A 898 18.82 58.96 -0.39
CA GLY A 898 19.78 59.94 -0.90
C GLY A 898 21.23 59.44 -1.04
N MET A 899 21.50 58.16 -0.78
CA MET A 899 22.84 57.59 -0.99
C MET A 899 23.09 57.28 -2.46
N THR A 900 24.10 57.94 -3.04
CA THR A 900 24.42 57.84 -4.48
C THR A 900 25.77 57.17 -4.77
N ARG A 901 26.63 56.99 -3.76
CA ARG A 901 27.95 56.38 -3.88
C ARG A 901 27.87 54.86 -3.96
N SER A 902 28.29 54.27 -5.07
CA SER A 902 28.28 52.81 -5.28
C SER A 902 29.07 52.03 -4.23
N ASP A 903 30.21 52.54 -3.75
CA ASP A 903 30.98 51.88 -2.68
C ASP A 903 30.24 51.78 -1.35
N GLN A 904 29.49 52.81 -0.98
CA GLN A 904 28.72 52.84 0.27
C GLN A 904 27.53 51.88 0.20
N ILE A 905 26.83 51.88 -0.94
CA ILE A 905 25.70 50.99 -1.20
C ILE A 905 26.13 49.52 -1.10
N LEU A 906 27.28 49.17 -1.69
CA LEU A 906 27.78 47.80 -1.69
C LEU A 906 28.34 47.37 -0.33
N ASN A 907 28.94 48.29 0.44
CA ASN A 907 29.33 48.03 1.82
C ASN A 907 28.11 47.72 2.71
N ILE A 908 27.02 48.47 2.54
CA ILE A 908 25.76 48.23 3.26
C ILE A 908 25.18 46.88 2.84
N ASN A 909 25.20 46.55 1.55
CA ASN A 909 24.75 45.24 1.07
C ASN A 909 25.56 44.10 1.70
N LEU A 910 26.89 44.21 1.70
CA LEU A 910 27.76 43.22 2.33
C LEU A 910 27.44 43.02 3.83
N GLY A 911 27.26 44.12 4.57
CA GLY A 911 26.86 44.07 5.98
C GLY A 911 25.48 43.43 6.17
N TYR A 912 24.51 43.79 5.34
CA TYR A 912 23.14 43.25 5.39
C TYR A 912 23.14 41.74 5.17
N THR A 913 23.88 41.27 4.15
CA THR A 913 23.97 39.85 3.85
C THR A 913 24.73 39.07 4.93
N ALA A 914 25.75 39.66 5.55
CA ALA A 914 26.47 39.03 6.66
C ALA A 914 25.56 38.85 7.90
N ILE A 915 24.78 39.87 8.25
CA ILE A 915 23.81 39.81 9.36
C ILE A 915 22.70 38.81 9.03
N SER A 916 22.22 38.78 7.79
CA SER A 916 21.22 37.83 7.33
C SER A 916 21.71 36.38 7.40
N ALA A 917 22.99 36.13 7.07
CA ALA A 917 23.60 34.82 7.21
C ALA A 917 23.65 34.39 8.68
N VAL A 918 24.18 35.23 9.58
CA VAL A 918 24.23 34.93 11.02
C VAL A 918 22.83 34.69 11.58
N ALA A 919 21.86 35.55 11.26
CA ALA A 919 20.48 35.42 11.70
C ALA A 919 19.86 34.08 11.24
N SER A 920 20.14 33.65 10.01
CA SER A 920 19.64 32.37 9.47
C SER A 920 20.17 31.16 10.27
N TYR A 921 21.47 31.13 10.59
CA TYR A 921 22.06 30.04 11.37
C TYR A 921 21.56 30.03 12.82
N VAL A 922 21.46 31.20 13.44
CA VAL A 922 20.92 31.31 14.81
C VAL A 922 19.45 30.91 14.84
N GLY A 923 18.64 31.37 13.87
CA GLY A 923 17.24 31.00 13.72
C GLY A 923 17.05 29.49 13.55
N ALA A 924 17.82 28.87 12.66
CA ALA A 924 17.79 27.41 12.47
C ALA A 924 18.14 26.64 13.75
N SER A 925 19.06 27.14 14.58
CA SER A 925 19.43 26.48 15.85
C SER A 925 18.37 26.61 16.96
N LEU A 926 17.50 27.62 16.90
CA LEU A 926 16.51 27.92 17.95
C LEU A 926 15.07 27.54 17.56
N ILE A 927 14.83 27.20 16.29
CA ILE A 927 13.48 26.94 15.76
C ILE A 927 12.74 25.83 16.52
N GLU A 928 13.47 24.81 16.99
CA GLU A 928 12.91 23.72 17.78
C GLU A 928 12.37 24.18 19.15
N LYS A 929 12.97 25.21 19.75
CA LYS A 929 12.52 25.76 21.04
C LYS A 929 11.33 26.69 20.87
N MET A 930 11.28 27.46 19.78
CA MET A 930 10.32 28.55 19.59
C MET A 930 8.94 28.10 19.09
N GLY A 931 8.84 26.96 18.40
CA GLY A 931 7.59 26.50 17.77
C GLY A 931 7.33 27.19 16.42
N ARG A 932 6.56 26.56 15.54
CA ARG A 932 6.44 26.97 14.13
C ARG A 932 5.40 28.06 13.94
N ARG A 933 4.22 27.91 14.54
CA ARG A 933 3.11 28.88 14.46
C ARG A 933 3.45 30.24 15.09
N PRO A 934 3.92 30.34 16.35
CA PRO A 934 4.24 31.64 16.95
C PRO A 934 5.39 32.33 16.22
N THR A 935 6.38 31.58 15.73
CA THR A 935 7.50 32.15 14.95
C THR A 935 7.00 32.81 13.67
N SER A 936 6.09 32.15 12.91
CA SER A 936 5.48 32.74 11.70
C SER A 936 4.74 34.05 11.99
N ILE A 937 3.92 34.08 13.04
CA ILE A 937 3.09 35.23 13.40
C ILE A 937 3.98 36.40 13.87
N TRP A 938 4.85 36.17 14.86
CA TRP A 938 5.68 37.23 15.43
C TRP A 938 6.71 37.76 14.45
N THR A 939 7.23 36.92 13.55
CA THR A 939 8.13 37.39 12.48
C THR A 939 7.40 38.29 11.49
N SER A 940 6.16 37.96 11.13
CA SER A 940 5.35 38.80 10.23
C SER A 940 5.02 40.16 10.86
N VAL A 941 4.67 40.18 12.15
CA VAL A 941 4.45 41.43 12.90
C VAL A 941 5.75 42.26 13.00
N ALA A 942 6.89 41.61 13.28
CA ALA A 942 8.18 42.28 13.33
C ALA A 942 8.57 42.87 11.96
N CYS A 943 8.31 42.15 10.87
CA CYS A 943 8.53 42.63 9.49
C CYS A 943 7.68 43.87 9.19
N SER A 944 6.40 43.85 9.55
CA SER A 944 5.50 45.01 9.41
C SER A 944 6.01 46.23 10.19
N LEU A 945 6.49 46.05 11.42
CA LEU A 945 7.06 47.14 12.24
C LEU A 945 8.35 47.70 11.61
N CYS A 946 9.19 46.83 11.05
CA CYS A 946 10.40 47.26 10.36
C CYS A 946 10.06 48.03 9.08
N PHE A 947 9.10 47.57 8.26
CA PHE A 947 8.65 48.31 7.09
C PHE A 947 8.00 49.65 7.45
N ALA A 948 7.31 49.75 8.60
CA ALA A 948 6.84 51.03 9.12
C ALA A 948 8.00 51.98 9.46
N GLY A 949 9.06 51.47 10.10
CA GLY A 949 10.30 52.23 10.36
C GLY A 949 11.03 52.65 9.09
N ILE A 950 11.14 51.78 8.09
CA ILE A 950 11.72 52.08 6.77
C ILE A 950 10.89 53.18 6.07
N THR A 951 9.57 53.06 6.09
CA THR A 951 8.64 54.03 5.48
C THR A 951 8.73 55.39 6.17
N ALA A 952 8.76 55.41 7.50
CA ALA A 952 8.91 56.65 8.26
C ALA A 952 10.26 57.33 7.98
N GLY A 953 11.36 56.57 8.01
CA GLY A 953 12.70 57.11 7.74
C GLY A 953 12.86 57.65 6.30
N THR A 954 12.38 56.90 5.31
CA THR A 954 12.44 57.28 3.89
C THR A 954 11.47 58.42 3.55
N GLY A 955 10.26 58.41 4.12
CA GLY A 955 9.25 59.45 3.93
C GLY A 955 9.65 60.79 4.56
N ILE A 956 10.18 60.77 5.80
CA ILE A 956 10.70 61.98 6.46
C ILE A 956 11.92 62.51 5.72
N PHE A 957 12.82 61.64 5.24
CA PHE A 957 13.93 62.05 4.40
C PHE A 957 13.45 62.69 3.08
N ALA A 958 12.40 62.17 2.46
CA ALA A 958 11.83 62.76 1.26
C ALA A 958 11.29 64.18 1.50
N ALA A 959 10.70 64.45 2.68
CA ALA A 959 10.15 65.75 3.05
C ALA A 959 11.20 66.74 3.60
N THR A 960 12.15 66.28 4.41
CA THR A 960 13.06 67.15 5.19
C THR A 960 14.53 67.08 4.77
N LYS A 961 14.91 66.09 3.94
CA LYS A 961 16.31 65.77 3.57
C LYS A 961 17.25 65.54 4.75
N ALA A 962 16.72 65.27 5.95
CA ALA A 962 17.51 65.04 7.16
C ALA A 962 18.28 63.71 7.10
N HIS A 963 19.62 63.76 7.15
CA HIS A 963 20.47 62.57 7.11
C HIS A 963 20.24 61.60 8.28
N SER A 964 19.78 62.09 9.44
CA SER A 964 19.40 61.24 10.58
C SER A 964 18.22 60.31 10.27
N ALA A 965 17.22 60.79 9.51
CA ALA A 965 16.07 59.99 9.09
C ALA A 965 16.46 58.91 8.07
N ALA A 966 17.40 59.23 7.16
CA ALA A 966 17.99 58.25 6.24
C ALA A 966 18.72 57.13 6.99
N SER A 967 19.56 57.47 7.97
CA SER A 967 20.26 56.49 8.81
C SER A 967 19.32 55.60 9.62
N ALA A 968 18.24 56.16 10.16
CA ALA A 968 17.20 55.38 10.85
C ALA A 968 16.51 54.39 9.90
N GLY A 969 16.17 54.81 8.67
CA GLY A 969 15.59 53.93 7.66
C GLY A 969 16.51 52.75 7.31
N ILE A 970 17.82 53.00 7.18
CA ILE A 970 18.82 51.93 6.96
C ILE A 970 18.88 50.97 8.15
N ALA A 971 18.88 51.49 9.38
CA ALA A 971 18.91 50.64 10.58
C ALA A 971 17.71 49.68 10.62
N PHE A 972 16.51 50.14 10.26
CA PHE A 972 15.34 49.28 10.14
C PHE A 972 15.44 48.24 9.01
N ILE A 973 16.18 48.50 7.93
CA ILE A 973 16.48 47.49 6.89
C ILE A 973 17.33 46.35 7.48
N PHE A 974 18.33 46.67 8.31
CA PHE A 974 19.15 45.66 8.98
C PHE A 974 18.35 44.84 9.99
N ILE A 975 17.51 45.49 10.79
CA ILE A 975 16.63 44.82 11.76
C ILE A 975 15.62 43.93 11.03
N PHE A 976 15.06 44.39 9.91
CA PHE A 976 14.22 43.56 9.04
C PHE A 976 14.97 42.30 8.57
N GLY A 977 16.20 42.46 8.08
CA GLY A 977 17.05 41.35 7.66
C GLY A 977 17.26 40.33 8.79
N TRP A 978 17.51 40.79 10.00
CA TRP A 978 17.63 39.92 11.17
C TRP A 978 16.32 39.18 11.47
N CYS A 979 15.22 39.89 11.67
CA CYS A 979 13.92 39.31 12.04
C CYS A 979 13.43 38.29 11.01
N TYR A 980 13.48 38.66 9.72
CA TYR A 980 13.03 37.79 8.64
C TYR A 980 13.89 36.52 8.51
N ASN A 981 15.22 36.66 8.50
CA ASN A 981 16.10 35.51 8.34
C ASN A 981 16.13 34.60 9.58
N PHE A 982 15.95 35.18 10.77
CA PHE A 982 15.86 34.43 12.02
C PHE A 982 14.59 33.55 12.08
N GLY A 983 13.44 34.08 11.65
CA GLY A 983 12.16 33.36 11.78
C GLY A 983 11.70 32.64 10.52
N MET A 984 11.56 33.36 9.40
CA MET A 984 10.89 32.86 8.19
C MET A 984 11.77 31.96 7.33
N THR A 985 13.07 32.23 7.26
CA THR A 985 14.00 31.46 6.42
C THR A 985 14.10 29.99 6.80
N PRO A 986 14.27 29.61 8.09
CA PRO A 986 14.24 28.20 8.47
C PRO A 986 12.83 27.58 8.29
N LEU A 987 11.77 28.37 8.55
CA LEU A 987 10.39 27.89 8.47
C LEU A 987 9.96 27.50 7.04
N GLN A 988 10.47 28.21 6.02
CA GLN A 988 10.19 27.94 4.60
C GLN A 988 10.57 26.53 4.15
N ALA A 989 11.66 25.98 4.71
CA ALA A 989 12.11 24.64 4.38
C ALA A 989 11.46 23.58 5.29
N LEU A 990 11.31 23.90 6.57
CA LEU A 990 10.92 22.93 7.59
C LEU A 990 9.40 22.63 7.58
N TYR A 991 8.57 23.68 7.58
CA TYR A 991 7.13 23.55 7.82
C TYR A 991 6.39 22.80 6.69
N PRO A 992 6.69 23.00 5.39
CA PRO A 992 6.07 22.20 4.32
C PRO A 992 6.35 20.70 4.47
N VAL A 993 7.56 20.32 4.91
CA VAL A 993 7.95 18.91 5.08
C VAL A 993 7.21 18.27 6.26
N GLU A 994 6.96 19.03 7.32
CA GLU A 994 6.22 18.61 8.51
C GLU A 994 4.71 18.54 8.29
N CYS A 995 4.14 19.43 7.45
CA CYS A 995 2.71 19.45 7.15
C CYS A 995 2.26 18.44 6.09
N LEU A 996 3.12 18.12 5.12
CA LEU A 996 2.79 17.17 4.06
C LEU A 996 2.95 15.72 4.56
N SER A 997 1.94 14.89 4.29
CA SER A 997 2.06 13.46 4.54
C SER A 997 3.09 12.84 3.63
N TYR A 998 3.55 11.66 4.02
CA TYR A 998 4.64 10.95 3.35
C TYR A 998 4.39 10.79 1.83
N GLU A 999 3.21 10.33 1.45
CA GLU A 999 2.78 10.12 0.05
C GLU A 999 2.63 11.43 -0.72
N GLN A 1000 2.19 12.50 -0.05
CA GLN A 1000 1.97 13.81 -0.69
C GLN A 1000 3.26 14.64 -0.81
N ARG A 1001 4.32 14.27 -0.09
CA ARG A 1001 5.49 15.15 0.13
C ARG A 1001 6.23 15.49 -1.16
N GLY A 1002 6.47 14.51 -2.03
CA GLY A 1002 7.21 14.73 -3.28
C GLY A 1002 6.47 15.70 -4.22
N LYS A 1003 5.21 15.39 -4.55
CA LYS A 1003 4.36 16.20 -5.42
C LYS A 1003 3.99 17.55 -4.79
N GLY A 1004 3.72 17.55 -3.48
CA GLY A 1004 3.38 18.74 -2.71
C GLY A 1004 4.51 19.76 -2.68
N LEU A 1005 5.75 19.33 -2.42
CA LEU A 1005 6.92 20.22 -2.45
C LEU A 1005 7.18 20.77 -3.86
N ALA A 1006 7.01 19.96 -4.91
CA ALA A 1006 7.12 20.43 -6.29
C ALA A 1006 6.08 21.53 -6.61
N PHE A 1007 4.83 21.36 -6.16
CA PHE A 1007 3.79 22.37 -6.30
C PHE A 1007 4.08 23.63 -5.49
N VAL A 1008 4.57 23.49 -4.23
CA VAL A 1008 5.01 24.63 -3.41
C VAL A 1008 6.10 25.43 -4.14
N PHE A 1009 7.15 24.77 -4.63
CA PHE A 1009 8.22 25.46 -5.34
C PHE A 1009 7.73 26.13 -6.62
N ALA A 1010 6.83 25.50 -7.37
CA ALA A 1010 6.21 26.11 -8.53
C ALA A 1010 5.51 27.42 -8.17
N PHE A 1011 4.68 27.39 -7.13
CA PHE A 1011 3.92 28.55 -6.68
C PHE A 1011 4.84 29.68 -6.16
N VAL A 1012 5.87 29.31 -5.40
CA VAL A 1012 6.91 30.23 -4.89
C VAL A 1012 7.62 30.94 -6.04
N HIS A 1013 8.01 30.24 -7.09
CA HIS A 1013 8.70 30.84 -8.23
C HIS A 1013 7.78 31.74 -9.07
N CYS A 1014 6.50 31.39 -9.21
CA CYS A 1014 5.51 32.29 -9.81
C CYS A 1014 5.36 33.60 -9.01
N LEU A 1015 5.29 33.53 -7.69
CA LEU A 1015 5.23 34.73 -6.84
C LEU A 1015 6.53 35.53 -6.85
N ALA A 1016 7.68 34.84 -6.88
CA ALA A 1016 8.97 35.48 -7.03
C ALA A 1016 9.05 36.27 -8.35
N PHE A 1017 8.51 35.72 -9.45
CA PHE A 1017 8.44 36.42 -10.74
C PHE A 1017 7.64 37.72 -10.63
N VAL A 1018 6.45 37.67 -10.01
CA VAL A 1018 5.61 38.86 -9.78
C VAL A 1018 6.37 39.90 -8.97
N ASN A 1019 6.98 39.50 -7.85
CA ASN A 1019 7.73 40.43 -6.99
C ASN A 1019 8.93 41.05 -7.72
N GLN A 1020 9.64 40.25 -8.52
CA GLN A 1020 10.86 40.68 -9.18
C GLN A 1020 10.57 41.56 -10.40
N PHE A 1021 9.44 41.35 -11.09
CA PHE A 1021 9.02 42.16 -12.23
C PHE A 1021 8.25 43.42 -11.83
N CYS A 1022 7.27 43.32 -10.92
CA CYS A 1022 6.38 44.43 -10.57
C CYS A 1022 7.05 45.46 -9.64
N PHE A 1023 7.96 45.04 -8.76
CA PHE A 1023 8.53 45.95 -7.76
C PHE A 1023 9.34 47.12 -8.35
N PRO A 1024 10.25 46.93 -9.33
CA PRO A 1024 10.97 48.05 -9.95
C PRO A 1024 10.06 49.08 -10.62
N ILE A 1025 8.93 48.64 -11.16
CA ILE A 1025 7.91 49.49 -11.79
C ILE A 1025 7.18 50.29 -10.69
N ALA A 1026 6.72 49.61 -9.64
CA ALA A 1026 6.06 50.25 -8.51
C ALA A 1026 6.96 51.28 -7.81
N LEU A 1027 8.25 50.96 -7.64
CA LEU A 1027 9.22 51.87 -7.02
C LEU A 1027 9.49 53.12 -7.89
N GLN A 1028 9.43 52.98 -9.21
CA GLN A 1028 9.58 54.11 -10.13
C GLN A 1028 8.37 55.05 -10.08
N ASP A 1029 7.15 54.52 -10.06
CA ASP A 1029 5.93 55.31 -10.17
C ASP A 1029 5.47 55.89 -8.83
N ILE A 1030 5.61 55.11 -7.74
CA ILE A 1030 5.02 55.42 -6.42
C ILE A 1030 6.10 55.73 -5.36
N GLY A 1031 7.39 55.47 -5.64
CA GLY A 1031 8.52 55.81 -4.77
C GLY A 1031 8.44 55.12 -3.40
N TRP A 1032 8.71 55.86 -2.31
CA TRP A 1032 8.74 55.32 -0.95
C TRP A 1032 7.38 54.78 -0.45
N LYS A 1033 6.26 55.17 -1.07
CA LYS A 1033 4.93 54.69 -0.67
C LYS A 1033 4.72 53.21 -0.97
N THR A 1034 5.55 52.59 -1.82
CA THR A 1034 5.50 51.13 -2.07
C THR A 1034 5.69 50.31 -0.80
N TYR A 1035 6.41 50.84 0.19
CA TYR A 1035 6.64 50.16 1.45
C TYR A 1035 5.37 50.01 2.30
N ILE A 1036 4.38 50.89 2.12
CA ILE A 1036 3.08 50.83 2.83
C ILE A 1036 2.31 49.56 2.43
N VAL A 1037 2.44 49.13 1.17
CA VAL A 1037 1.81 47.89 0.68
C VAL A 1037 2.32 46.69 1.48
N PHE A 1038 3.64 46.64 1.76
CA PHE A 1038 4.24 45.58 2.57
C PHE A 1038 3.81 45.63 4.04
N ILE A 1039 3.59 46.81 4.63
CA ILE A 1039 3.05 46.93 5.99
C ILE A 1039 1.67 46.26 6.10
N VAL A 1040 0.74 46.64 5.22
CA VAL A 1040 -0.62 46.08 5.24
C VAL A 1040 -0.59 44.59 4.92
N TRP A 1041 0.24 44.19 3.95
CA TRP A 1041 0.36 42.80 3.54
C TRP A 1041 0.96 41.92 4.65
N ASP A 1042 1.99 42.37 5.37
CA ASP A 1042 2.59 41.62 6.47
C ASP A 1042 1.62 41.45 7.67
N LEU A 1043 0.72 42.41 7.92
CA LEU A 1043 -0.35 42.26 8.90
C LEU A 1043 -1.43 41.26 8.45
N ILE A 1044 -1.76 41.24 7.16
CA ILE A 1044 -2.63 40.22 6.58
C ILE A 1044 -1.98 38.83 6.72
N GLN A 1045 -0.68 38.71 6.44
CA GLN A 1045 0.07 37.46 6.65
C GLN A 1045 0.00 36.99 8.11
N ALA A 1046 0.23 37.90 9.07
CA ALA A 1046 0.13 37.58 10.48
C ALA A 1046 -1.27 37.06 10.87
N THR A 1047 -2.32 37.66 10.29
CA THR A 1047 -3.72 37.27 10.52
C THR A 1047 -4.04 35.91 9.89
N ILE A 1048 -3.60 35.66 8.65
CA ILE A 1048 -3.79 34.37 7.98
C ILE A 1048 -3.00 33.27 8.72
N SER A 1049 -1.76 33.52 9.13
CA SER A 1049 -0.99 32.59 9.95
C SER A 1049 -1.66 32.33 11.30
N HIS A 1050 -2.31 33.32 11.90
CA HIS A 1050 -3.06 33.12 13.14
C HIS A 1050 -4.28 32.21 12.95
N LEU A 1051 -5.02 32.38 11.85
CA LEU A 1051 -6.28 31.67 11.58
C LEU A 1051 -6.09 30.26 11.02
N PHE A 1052 -5.06 30.03 10.21
CA PHE A 1052 -4.92 28.81 9.40
C PHE A 1052 -3.71 27.95 9.76
N SER A 1053 -2.65 28.52 10.35
CA SER A 1053 -1.44 27.75 10.67
C SER A 1053 -1.63 26.85 11.89
N VAL A 1054 -1.24 25.59 11.74
CA VAL A 1054 -1.19 24.58 12.81
C VAL A 1054 0.17 24.55 13.51
N GLU A 1055 0.22 24.20 14.79
CA GLU A 1055 1.49 23.99 15.48
C GLU A 1055 2.02 22.57 15.23
N THR A 1056 3.23 22.45 14.68
CA THR A 1056 3.90 21.18 14.34
C THR A 1056 4.97 20.77 15.36
N LYS A 1057 5.33 21.67 16.30
CA LYS A 1057 6.41 21.40 17.26
C LYS A 1057 6.14 20.16 18.11
N GLY A 1058 7.11 19.23 18.08
CA GLY A 1058 7.13 18.05 18.95
C GLY A 1058 6.01 17.06 18.66
N ARG A 1059 5.50 17.05 17.43
CA ARG A 1059 4.44 16.14 16.97
C ARG A 1059 5.00 15.10 16.03
N SER A 1060 4.54 13.86 16.16
CA SER A 1060 4.85 12.81 15.18
C SER A 1060 4.08 13.06 13.87
N LEU A 1061 4.54 12.48 12.76
CA LEU A 1061 3.84 12.59 11.47
C LEU A 1061 2.45 11.93 11.49
N GLU A 1062 2.23 10.98 12.39
CA GLU A 1062 0.95 10.29 12.61
C GLU A 1062 0.01 11.18 13.43
N GLU A 1063 0.49 11.79 14.52
CA GLU A 1063 -0.27 12.80 15.25
C GLU A 1063 -0.65 14.00 14.36
N MET A 1064 0.24 14.38 13.44
CA MET A 1064 -0.07 15.39 12.43
C MET A 1064 -1.20 14.94 11.51
N THR A 1065 -1.29 13.65 11.19
CA THR A 1065 -2.38 13.10 10.39
C THR A 1065 -3.72 13.27 11.10
N ASP A 1066 -3.79 12.88 12.38
CA ASP A 1066 -4.97 13.06 13.23
C ASP A 1066 -5.36 14.53 13.41
N ILE A 1067 -4.37 15.43 13.58
CA ILE A 1067 -4.60 16.87 13.70
C ILE A 1067 -5.24 17.43 12.42
N PHE A 1068 -4.79 17.01 11.25
CA PHE A 1068 -5.34 17.48 9.97
C PHE A 1068 -6.69 16.87 9.62
N ASP A 1069 -7.00 15.66 10.12
CA ASP A 1069 -8.30 15.01 9.97
C ASP A 1069 -9.36 15.53 10.95
N ALA A 1070 -8.94 16.17 12.06
CA ALA A 1070 -9.84 16.81 13.01
C ALA A 1070 -10.71 17.92 12.36
N PRO A 1071 -11.97 18.12 12.83
CA PRO A 1071 -12.88 19.12 12.26
C PRO A 1071 -12.38 20.56 12.38
N ASN A 1072 -11.51 20.85 13.35
CA ASN A 1072 -10.76 22.12 13.45
C ASN A 1072 -9.27 21.88 13.75
N PRO A 1073 -8.43 21.77 12.71
CA PRO A 1073 -7.02 21.40 12.84
C PRO A 1073 -6.18 22.38 13.68
N VAL A 1074 -6.51 23.67 13.65
CA VAL A 1074 -5.79 24.68 14.43
C VAL A 1074 -6.04 24.47 15.92
N GLN A 1075 -7.29 24.28 16.34
CA GLN A 1075 -7.60 24.00 17.74
C GLN A 1075 -7.07 22.63 18.19
N ALA A 1076 -7.10 21.62 17.32
CA ALA A 1076 -6.52 20.31 17.60
C ALA A 1076 -5.01 20.42 17.88
N SER A 1077 -4.27 21.18 17.05
CA SER A 1077 -2.83 21.38 17.24
C SER A 1077 -2.46 22.10 18.56
N LEU A 1078 -3.36 22.96 19.07
CA LEU A 1078 -3.14 23.73 20.30
C LEU A 1078 -3.50 22.96 21.57
N ARG A 1079 -4.18 21.81 21.48
CA ARG A 1079 -4.46 20.96 22.65
C ARG A 1079 -3.16 20.30 23.10
N LYS A 1080 -2.69 20.65 24.30
CA LYS A 1080 -1.56 19.97 24.93
C LYS A 1080 -1.92 18.50 25.16
N VAL A 1081 -1.21 17.59 24.51
CA VAL A 1081 -1.21 16.18 24.92
C VAL A 1081 -0.49 16.14 26.26
N LYS A 1082 -1.11 15.51 27.27
CA LYS A 1082 -0.42 15.18 28.52
C LYS A 1082 0.72 14.24 28.14
N GLN A 1083 1.96 14.73 28.16
CA GLN A 1083 3.13 13.85 28.09
C GLN A 1083 3.01 12.84 29.23
N HIS A 1084 2.92 11.55 28.90
CA HIS A 1084 3.38 10.52 29.81
C HIS A 1084 4.89 10.75 29.94
N SER A 1085 5.31 11.29 31.07
CA SER A 1085 6.72 11.40 31.42
C SER A 1085 7.29 9.98 31.55
N SER A 1086 8.08 9.59 30.57
CA SER A 1086 9.03 8.49 30.65
C SER A 1086 10.18 8.90 31.57
N ASP A 1087 9.95 8.80 32.88
CA ASP A 1087 10.98 8.57 33.90
C ASP A 1087 10.90 7.10 34.30
N VAL A 1088 11.53 6.19 33.54
CA VAL A 1088 12.15 4.93 33.98
C VAL A 1088 13.27 4.60 33.01
#